data_AF-A0A9X0BZ12-F1
#
_entry.id   AF-A0A9X0BZ12-F1
#
_cell.length_a   1.000
_cell.length_b   1.000
_cell.length_c   1.000
_cell.angle_alpha   90.00
_cell.angle_beta   90.00
_cell.angle_gamma   90.00
#
_symmetry.space_group_name_H-M   'P 1'
#
loop_
_entity.id
_entity.type
_entity.pdbx_description
1 polymer ?
#
loop_
_entity_poly.entity_id
_entity_poly.type
_entity_poly.pdbx_seq_one_letter_code
_entity_poly.pdbx_strand_id
1 'polypeptide(L)'
;MDESQASGIIFTSLGTVVLDEIRVPDKKPLTNVLGGSGTYATLGARLFLPPPSNSSLGWMINVGSDFPKAVKHELERWDATLVIREDLERPSTRGLLEYKDSTFGPKDFQYTTALLSIQEDNLKQTPLLASHAFHYLAAPADVKVRIPQLLALREEAGITGRPLIVWEPSPLFCGAELLEEVMQAASVVDVLSPNHLELARLFSVTLSEGFNRATIEGLAARCLERGIGPQGEGTIVIRAGEHGCFVSSRKIRSVWLDPYYSETLGKESDAKTVDPTGAGNTFLGSYAVGYLQTQDAVTAACYGSVGASFAMEQVGTPCLEAQGDHELWNGVDVRCRLQEYMARQRSSAVVMAAQSKLLPPERSVKQILSSLTSLYLRHRTGISRAVYLALFAALAKRVHNAISEQKAATQHVELRRRPGTSSLGDAEQPRKKRVEINREFFKNLLRLLKIVIPGWRSKELRLLISHSVFLVLRTLLSLYVAELDGRLVSSLVRGKGKDFLLGLVWWMIVAVPATFTNSMCKLSLSYRKRLTDYIHDKYLSNMTFYAISALDDRIKKSGPTGHGGRFTNVGGEGLFIMSLLVQLSANVMRMLTPPFGKYVADEARLEGEFRFLHSRLIDYSEEIALYHGHEAEKDTLDKGYFTLIKHVNRILRRRLYHGFMEDFVIKYFWGALGLGLCSIPVFFKIPGQVTQTTGDRTESFVTNRRMLLSSSDAFGRLMFSYKEISELAGYTSRVSSLLEVMDDLVAGHFEKKLVSSASTEENAAVLSGRGVVQEGPSIEFTDVPIVSPNGDVLVRKLSFTVHPGDHLLIVGPNGCGKSSLFRILGGLWPVYGGTVKKPRFEDIFYIPQRPYLSRGSLRQQVIYPDGVREMRAKGITDADLYETLSIVEIASVVDRPGGWDAEEEWRDVLSGGLQQRIAMARLFYHRPKFAILDECTSSVTLEIEKVMYETAKKLGTTLMTVSHRRSLWKYHQKILQFDGQGGYVFTGLDWERRMKLEDEKDELDLQLRAVPELERRVAELSAR
;
A
#
# COMPACT_ATOMS: atom_id res chain seq x y z
N MET A 1 -5.51 11.90 -56.66
CA MET A 1 -4.04 11.84 -56.77
C MET A 1 -3.70 12.21 -58.19
N ASP A 2 -2.70 13.06 -58.39
CA ASP A 2 -2.06 13.15 -59.71
C ASP A 2 -1.24 11.88 -59.95
N GLU A 3 -1.23 11.41 -61.20
CA GLU A 3 -0.59 10.13 -61.57
C GLU A 3 0.96 10.17 -61.42
N SER A 4 1.53 11.37 -61.24
CA SER A 4 2.97 11.61 -61.09
C SER A 4 3.58 11.19 -59.76
N GLN A 5 2.79 10.76 -58.77
CA GLN A 5 3.30 10.28 -57.46
C GLN A 5 3.28 8.75 -57.29
N ALA A 6 2.87 7.99 -58.32
CA ALA A 6 2.55 6.56 -58.18
C ALA A 6 3.76 5.59 -58.10
N SER A 7 5.01 6.07 -58.14
CA SER A 7 6.20 5.24 -58.39
C SER A 7 7.11 4.98 -57.17
N GLY A 8 6.61 5.06 -55.94
CA GLY A 8 7.41 4.91 -54.72
C GLY A 8 6.71 4.20 -53.57
N ILE A 9 7.47 3.52 -52.72
CA ILE A 9 6.94 2.85 -51.52
C ILE A 9 6.44 3.90 -50.52
N ILE A 10 5.21 3.75 -50.04
CA ILE A 10 4.54 4.70 -49.15
C ILE A 10 4.86 4.39 -47.68
N PHE A 11 4.81 3.12 -47.29
CA PHE A 11 4.97 2.67 -45.91
C PHE A 11 5.77 1.38 -45.84
N THR A 12 6.55 1.19 -44.76
CA THR A 12 7.20 -0.08 -44.42
C THR A 12 7.25 -0.25 -42.91
N SER A 13 6.77 -1.39 -42.40
CA SER A 13 6.94 -1.77 -40.99
C SER A 13 8.24 -2.55 -40.80
N LEU A 14 9.01 -2.22 -39.77
CA LEU A 14 10.21 -2.97 -39.33
C LEU A 14 9.95 -3.79 -38.06
N GLY A 15 8.68 -3.88 -37.64
CA GLY A 15 8.24 -4.82 -36.60
C GLY A 15 8.31 -6.28 -37.07
N THR A 16 8.38 -7.22 -36.13
CA THR A 16 8.46 -8.65 -36.45
C THR A 16 7.10 -9.24 -36.80
N VAL A 17 7.10 -10.25 -37.68
CA VAL A 17 5.99 -11.19 -37.83
C VAL A 17 6.13 -12.28 -36.76
N VAL A 18 5.00 -12.73 -36.21
CA VAL A 18 4.96 -13.79 -35.20
C VAL A 18 3.88 -14.80 -35.59
N LEU A 19 4.16 -16.09 -35.38
CA LEU A 19 3.19 -17.17 -35.48
C LEU A 19 2.68 -17.51 -34.08
N ASP A 20 1.52 -16.97 -33.72
CA ASP A 20 0.96 -17.09 -32.37
C ASP A 20 0.20 -18.43 -32.19
N GLU A 21 0.38 -19.01 -31.00
CA GLU A 21 -0.54 -19.99 -30.41
C GLU A 21 -1.46 -19.27 -29.44
N ILE A 22 -2.75 -19.21 -29.76
CA ILE A 22 -3.77 -18.54 -28.94
C ILE A 22 -4.55 -19.58 -28.15
N ARG A 23 -4.51 -19.47 -26.82
CA ARG A 23 -5.26 -20.31 -25.89
C ARG A 23 -6.32 -19.48 -25.17
N VAL A 24 -7.55 -19.96 -25.19
CA VAL A 24 -8.70 -19.35 -24.54
C VAL A 24 -9.40 -20.44 -23.72
N PRO A 25 -9.81 -20.18 -22.47
CA PRO A 25 -10.56 -21.12 -21.66
C PRO A 25 -11.76 -21.70 -22.40
N ASP A 26 -11.96 -23.01 -22.24
CA ASP A 26 -13.03 -23.82 -22.84
C ASP A 26 -13.08 -23.85 -24.38
N LYS A 27 -12.02 -23.37 -25.07
CA LYS A 27 -11.87 -23.44 -26.54
C LYS A 27 -10.63 -24.27 -26.91
N LYS A 28 -10.62 -24.83 -28.14
CA LYS A 28 -9.43 -25.47 -28.69
C LYS A 28 -8.34 -24.42 -28.96
N PRO A 29 -7.04 -24.69 -28.67
CA PRO A 29 -5.95 -23.80 -29.06
C PRO A 29 -5.93 -23.56 -30.58
N LEU A 30 -5.69 -22.30 -30.96
CA LEU A 30 -5.49 -21.90 -32.36
C LEU A 30 -3.98 -21.75 -32.59
N THR A 31 -3.41 -22.49 -33.53
CA THR A 31 -1.95 -22.54 -33.76
C THR A 31 -1.56 -21.93 -35.11
N ASN A 32 -0.44 -21.23 -35.17
CA ASN A 32 0.04 -20.50 -36.36
C ASN A 32 -0.87 -19.34 -36.77
N VAL A 33 -1.53 -18.70 -35.79
CA VAL A 33 -2.30 -17.47 -36.05
C VAL A 33 -1.30 -16.37 -36.42
N LEU A 34 -1.55 -15.67 -37.52
CA LEU A 34 -0.66 -14.64 -38.01
C LEU A 34 -0.75 -13.38 -37.14
N GLY A 35 0.35 -13.04 -36.46
CA GLY A 35 0.45 -11.92 -35.53
C GLY A 35 1.76 -11.14 -35.63
N GLY A 36 2.10 -10.41 -34.57
CA GLY A 36 3.28 -9.53 -34.51
C GLY A 36 3.07 -8.10 -35.02
N SER A 37 3.95 -7.19 -34.57
CA SER A 37 3.89 -5.75 -34.88
C SER A 37 4.18 -5.40 -36.34
N GLY A 38 4.95 -6.25 -37.04
CA GLY A 38 5.16 -6.17 -38.48
C GLY A 38 3.83 -6.30 -39.22
N THR A 39 3.19 -7.45 -39.06
CA THR A 39 1.90 -7.81 -39.65
C THR A 39 0.82 -6.75 -39.43
N TYR A 40 0.51 -6.43 -38.18
CA TYR A 40 -0.64 -5.58 -37.88
C TYR A 40 -0.43 -4.14 -38.36
N ALA A 41 0.79 -3.60 -38.33
CA ALA A 41 1.07 -2.29 -38.92
C ALA A 41 0.99 -2.32 -40.46
N THR A 42 1.50 -3.37 -41.13
CA THR A 42 1.36 -3.51 -42.59
C THR A 42 -0.12 -3.62 -43.00
N LEU A 43 -0.92 -4.41 -42.28
CA LEU A 43 -2.38 -4.46 -42.44
C LEU A 43 -3.02 -3.07 -42.36
N GLY A 44 -2.64 -2.29 -41.34
CA GLY A 44 -3.14 -0.94 -41.13
C GLY A 44 -2.91 -0.02 -42.33
N ALA A 45 -1.74 -0.12 -42.96
CA ALA A 45 -1.46 0.60 -44.19
C ALA A 45 -2.25 0.02 -45.39
N ARG A 46 -2.36 -1.31 -45.50
CA ARG A 46 -3.04 -2.00 -46.60
C ARG A 46 -4.52 -1.66 -46.73
N LEU A 47 -5.23 -1.51 -45.61
CA LEU A 47 -6.64 -1.11 -45.56
C LEU A 47 -6.92 0.22 -46.30
N PHE A 48 -5.93 1.12 -46.38
CA PHE A 48 -6.04 2.43 -47.05
C PHE A 48 -5.26 2.52 -48.36
N LEU A 49 -4.67 1.41 -48.82
CA LEU A 49 -3.96 1.24 -50.08
C LEU A 49 -4.58 0.09 -50.89
N PRO A 50 -5.80 0.26 -51.45
CA PRO A 50 -6.38 -0.69 -52.38
C PRO A 50 -5.66 -0.65 -53.75
N PRO A 51 -5.87 -1.64 -54.63
CA PRO A 51 -5.40 -1.61 -56.01
C PRO A 51 -5.74 -0.29 -56.74
N PRO A 52 -4.83 0.25 -57.59
CA PRO A 52 -3.48 -0.23 -57.90
C PRO A 52 -2.39 0.21 -56.89
N SER A 53 -2.76 0.97 -55.83
CA SER A 53 -1.82 1.53 -54.84
C SER A 53 -1.37 0.55 -53.76
N ASN A 54 -1.91 -0.66 -53.75
CA ASN A 54 -1.45 -1.79 -52.93
C ASN A 54 0.03 -2.13 -53.17
N SER A 55 0.48 -2.09 -54.43
CA SER A 55 1.87 -2.28 -54.83
C SER A 55 2.85 -1.31 -54.13
N SER A 56 2.39 -0.11 -53.79
CA SER A 56 3.15 0.91 -53.05
C SER A 56 3.31 0.60 -51.55
N LEU A 57 2.70 -0.47 -51.04
CA LEU A 57 2.94 -0.96 -49.69
C LEU A 57 4.22 -1.80 -49.63
N GLY A 58 5.14 -1.44 -48.74
CA GLY A 58 6.36 -2.19 -48.49
C GLY A 58 6.25 -3.11 -47.28
N TRP A 59 6.67 -4.38 -47.43
CA TRP A 59 6.71 -5.33 -46.33
C TRP A 59 7.99 -6.16 -46.38
N MET A 60 8.79 -6.11 -45.32
CA MET A 60 9.88 -7.07 -45.12
C MET A 60 9.49 -8.06 -44.03
N ILE A 61 9.82 -9.34 -44.22
CA ILE A 61 9.65 -10.38 -43.21
C ILE A 61 10.91 -11.26 -43.15
N ASN A 62 11.31 -11.63 -41.93
CA ASN A 62 12.24 -12.73 -41.71
C ASN A 62 11.43 -13.94 -41.24
N VAL A 63 11.64 -15.11 -41.85
CA VAL A 63 10.92 -16.36 -41.53
C VAL A 63 11.93 -17.48 -41.29
N GLY A 64 11.58 -18.46 -40.46
CA GLY A 64 12.45 -19.60 -40.16
C GLY A 64 12.15 -20.83 -41.01
N SER A 65 12.90 -21.89 -40.79
CA SER A 65 12.82 -23.16 -41.54
C SER A 65 11.48 -23.91 -41.45
N ASP A 66 10.60 -23.54 -40.52
CA ASP A 66 9.30 -24.17 -40.26
C ASP A 66 8.09 -23.31 -40.70
N PHE A 67 8.29 -22.23 -41.46
CA PHE A 67 7.23 -21.26 -41.75
C PHE A 67 6.08 -21.87 -42.60
N PRO A 68 4.80 -21.81 -42.15
CA PRO A 68 3.70 -22.49 -42.83
C PRO A 68 3.38 -21.92 -44.21
N LYS A 69 3.35 -22.78 -45.24
CA LYS A 69 2.98 -22.39 -46.62
C LYS A 69 1.60 -21.74 -46.73
N ALA A 70 0.63 -22.18 -45.91
CA ALA A 70 -0.71 -21.58 -45.87
C ALA A 70 -0.67 -20.11 -45.44
N VAL A 71 0.14 -19.78 -44.42
CA VAL A 71 0.35 -18.40 -43.97
C VAL A 71 1.14 -17.60 -45.01
N LYS A 72 2.17 -18.20 -45.65
CA LYS A 72 2.91 -17.55 -46.75
C LYS A 72 1.98 -17.10 -47.88
N HIS A 73 1.05 -17.96 -48.29
CA HIS A 73 -0.01 -17.61 -49.27
C HIS A 73 -1.04 -16.59 -48.75
N GLU A 74 -1.25 -16.46 -47.44
CA GLU A 74 -2.07 -15.39 -46.85
C GLU A 74 -1.39 -14.02 -47.01
N LEU A 75 -0.06 -13.95 -46.82
CA LEU A 75 0.71 -12.70 -47.01
C LEU A 75 0.73 -12.28 -48.48
N GLU A 76 0.94 -13.24 -49.38
CA GLU A 76 0.98 -13.03 -50.83
C GLU A 76 -0.34 -12.43 -51.38
N ARG A 77 -1.50 -12.79 -50.79
CA ARG A 77 -2.82 -12.23 -51.16
C ARG A 77 -2.97 -10.73 -50.90
N TRP A 78 -2.13 -10.12 -50.06
CA TRP A 78 -2.21 -8.67 -49.83
C TRP A 78 -1.62 -7.87 -51.00
N ASP A 79 -0.91 -8.51 -51.94
CA ASP A 79 -0.35 -7.89 -53.15
C ASP A 79 0.42 -6.59 -52.85
N ALA A 80 1.35 -6.73 -51.91
CA ALA A 80 2.29 -5.70 -51.46
C ALA A 80 3.69 -6.02 -52.02
N THR A 81 4.59 -5.03 -52.02
CA THR A 81 6.02 -5.26 -52.28
C THR A 81 6.65 -6.03 -51.11
N LEU A 82 6.53 -7.35 -51.16
CA LEU A 82 6.91 -8.29 -50.10
C LEU A 82 8.33 -8.83 -50.30
N VAL A 83 9.21 -8.60 -49.33
CA VAL A 83 10.58 -9.12 -49.27
C VAL A 83 10.69 -10.14 -48.15
N ILE A 84 10.75 -11.42 -48.53
CA ILE A 84 10.90 -12.56 -47.61
C ILE A 84 12.38 -12.93 -47.50
N ARG A 85 12.88 -13.03 -46.27
CA ARG A 85 14.21 -13.57 -45.97
C ARG A 85 14.05 -14.85 -45.15
N GLU A 86 14.55 -15.96 -45.67
CA GLU A 86 14.41 -17.29 -45.06
C GLU A 86 15.69 -17.64 -44.29
N ASP A 87 15.55 -17.88 -42.98
CA ASP A 87 16.60 -18.35 -42.08
C ASP A 87 16.45 -19.86 -41.91
N LEU A 88 17.35 -20.63 -42.53
CA LEU A 88 17.25 -22.09 -42.55
C LEU A 88 17.79 -22.75 -41.28
N GLU A 89 18.53 -22.02 -40.43
CA GLU A 89 19.14 -22.54 -39.22
C GLU A 89 18.23 -22.40 -38.00
N ARG A 90 17.31 -21.41 -38.00
CA ARG A 90 16.45 -21.10 -36.86
C ARG A 90 14.96 -21.31 -37.17
N PRO A 91 14.14 -21.74 -36.18
CA PRO A 91 12.70 -21.77 -36.32
C PRO A 91 12.13 -20.34 -36.38
N SER A 92 10.95 -20.21 -36.99
CA SER A 92 10.21 -18.95 -37.10
C SER A 92 9.88 -18.40 -35.72
N THR A 93 9.80 -17.07 -35.60
CA THR A 93 9.35 -16.42 -34.36
C THR A 93 7.91 -16.80 -34.04
N ARG A 94 7.71 -17.37 -32.85
CA ARG A 94 6.44 -17.89 -32.35
C ARG A 94 6.11 -17.26 -31.00
N GLY A 95 4.83 -17.04 -30.77
CA GLY A 95 4.29 -16.51 -29.53
C GLY A 95 3.29 -17.48 -28.91
N LEU A 96 3.09 -17.35 -27.61
CA LEU A 96 2.02 -17.97 -26.85
C LEU A 96 1.20 -16.85 -26.22
N LEU A 97 -0.11 -16.84 -26.48
CA LEU A 97 -1.06 -15.87 -25.97
C LEU A 97 -2.15 -16.59 -25.16
N GLU A 98 -2.07 -16.49 -23.83
CA GLU A 98 -2.99 -17.16 -22.91
C GLU A 98 -3.98 -16.14 -22.31
N TYR A 99 -5.26 -16.31 -22.63
CA TYR A 99 -6.36 -15.51 -22.09
C TYR A 99 -6.84 -16.06 -20.74
N LYS A 100 -7.17 -15.18 -19.79
CA LYS A 100 -7.63 -15.57 -18.44
C LYS A 100 -9.14 -15.82 -18.34
N ASP A 101 -9.88 -15.48 -19.40
CA ASP A 101 -11.32 -15.73 -19.53
C ASP A 101 -11.71 -15.99 -21.00
N SER A 102 -12.93 -16.50 -21.20
CA SER A 102 -13.47 -16.83 -22.52
C SER A 102 -14.02 -15.60 -23.30
N THR A 103 -13.97 -14.42 -22.67
CA THR A 103 -14.37 -13.10 -23.19
C THR A 103 -13.20 -12.29 -23.79
N PHE A 104 -12.04 -12.92 -23.98
CA PHE A 104 -10.82 -12.28 -24.52
C PHE A 104 -10.32 -11.08 -23.68
N GLY A 105 -10.50 -11.15 -22.36
CA GLY A 105 -10.09 -10.12 -21.40
C GLY A 105 -8.56 -10.11 -21.11
N PRO A 106 -8.12 -9.98 -19.84
CA PRO A 106 -6.70 -9.91 -19.52
C PRO A 106 -5.97 -11.18 -19.97
N LYS A 107 -4.82 -10.98 -20.62
CA LYS A 107 -4.02 -12.02 -21.27
C LYS A 107 -2.54 -11.85 -20.98
N ASP A 108 -1.84 -12.97 -20.94
CA ASP A 108 -0.38 -13.02 -20.85
C ASP A 108 0.20 -13.44 -22.20
N PHE A 109 1.35 -12.87 -22.58
CA PHE A 109 2.03 -13.13 -23.84
C PHE A 109 3.51 -13.43 -23.62
N GLN A 110 4.01 -14.48 -24.28
CA GLN A 110 5.42 -14.88 -24.21
C GLN A 110 5.90 -15.41 -25.56
N TYR A 111 7.12 -15.02 -25.97
CA TYR A 111 7.79 -15.63 -27.13
C TYR A 111 8.25 -17.06 -26.79
N THR A 112 7.90 -18.03 -27.64
CA THR A 112 8.28 -19.44 -27.49
C THR A 112 9.52 -19.83 -28.32
N THR A 113 9.88 -18.99 -29.30
CA THR A 113 11.13 -19.09 -30.08
C THR A 113 11.80 -17.71 -30.19
N ALA A 114 13.02 -17.65 -30.72
CA ALA A 114 13.79 -16.42 -30.84
C ALA A 114 13.16 -15.40 -31.81
N LEU A 115 13.39 -14.11 -31.54
CA LEU A 115 12.98 -13.00 -32.41
C LEU A 115 13.89 -12.89 -33.64
N LEU A 116 13.33 -13.11 -34.83
CA LEU A 116 13.99 -12.88 -36.12
C LEU A 116 13.89 -11.39 -36.51
N SER A 117 14.48 -10.51 -35.69
CA SER A 117 14.44 -9.06 -35.86
C SER A 117 14.89 -8.59 -37.26
N ILE A 118 14.15 -7.68 -37.88
CA ILE A 118 14.57 -6.99 -39.10
C ILE A 118 15.59 -5.90 -38.71
N GLN A 119 16.73 -5.85 -39.40
CA GLN A 119 17.83 -4.90 -39.19
C GLN A 119 17.92 -3.93 -40.38
N GLU A 120 18.37 -2.69 -40.17
CA GLU A 120 18.43 -1.64 -41.21
C GLU A 120 19.26 -2.05 -42.43
N ASP A 121 20.37 -2.74 -42.24
CA ASP A 121 21.19 -3.28 -43.35
C ASP A 121 20.43 -4.26 -44.25
N ASN A 122 19.31 -4.83 -43.80
CA ASN A 122 18.48 -5.74 -44.60
C ASN A 122 17.68 -4.98 -45.67
N LEU A 123 17.53 -3.65 -45.53
CA LEU A 123 16.90 -2.79 -46.54
C LEU A 123 17.83 -2.46 -47.70
N LYS A 124 19.16 -2.64 -47.55
CA LYS A 124 20.13 -2.40 -48.62
C LYS A 124 19.75 -3.16 -49.88
N GLN A 125 19.81 -2.49 -51.03
CA GLN A 125 19.45 -3.03 -52.35
C GLN A 125 17.97 -3.47 -52.51
N THR A 126 17.08 -3.08 -51.57
CA THR A 126 15.62 -3.29 -51.69
C THR A 126 14.89 -1.98 -52.00
N PRO A 127 13.74 -2.01 -52.70
CA PRO A 127 12.92 -0.81 -52.92
C PRO A 127 12.35 -0.23 -51.61
N LEU A 128 12.31 -1.03 -50.54
CA LEU A 128 11.77 -0.66 -49.23
C LEU A 128 12.61 0.43 -48.55
N LEU A 129 13.91 0.53 -48.86
CA LEU A 129 14.80 1.59 -48.36
C LEU A 129 14.29 2.99 -48.73
N ALA A 130 13.57 3.12 -49.85
CA ALA A 130 13.00 4.37 -50.34
C ALA A 130 11.61 4.72 -49.74
N SER A 131 11.08 3.93 -48.79
CA SER A 131 9.76 4.17 -48.19
C SER A 131 9.59 5.60 -47.65
N HIS A 132 8.40 6.18 -47.81
CA HIS A 132 8.06 7.51 -47.29
C HIS A 132 7.74 7.53 -45.79
N ALA A 133 7.37 6.38 -45.21
CA ALA A 133 7.19 6.20 -43.77
C ALA A 133 7.76 4.87 -43.27
N PHE A 134 8.28 4.88 -42.04
CA PHE A 134 8.74 3.69 -41.32
C PHE A 134 8.07 3.56 -39.96
N HIS A 135 7.63 2.34 -39.63
CA HIS A 135 7.07 2.00 -38.33
C HIS A 135 8.04 1.14 -37.51
N TYR A 136 8.29 1.58 -36.27
CA TYR A 136 9.16 0.93 -35.29
C TYR A 136 8.38 0.55 -34.03
N LEU A 137 8.51 -0.71 -33.59
CA LEU A 137 8.26 -1.12 -32.21
C LEU A 137 9.58 -1.67 -31.65
N ALA A 138 10.21 -0.91 -30.75
CA ALA A 138 11.58 -1.13 -30.30
C ALA A 138 11.85 -0.50 -28.92
N ALA A 139 13.00 -0.82 -28.30
CA ALA A 139 13.45 -0.16 -27.07
C ALA A 139 14.02 1.25 -27.37
N PRO A 140 14.01 2.18 -26.39
CA PRO A 140 14.55 3.53 -26.56
C PRO A 140 16.03 3.57 -27.00
N ALA A 141 16.84 2.65 -26.45
CA ALA A 141 18.24 2.48 -26.84
C ALA A 141 18.40 2.17 -28.34
N ASP A 142 17.65 1.18 -28.84
CA ASP A 142 17.69 0.74 -30.24
C ASP A 142 17.35 1.91 -31.18
N VAL A 143 16.29 2.64 -30.89
CA VAL A 143 15.76 3.74 -31.72
C VAL A 143 16.81 4.84 -31.94
N LYS A 144 17.62 5.13 -30.91
CA LYS A 144 18.71 6.12 -30.98
C LYS A 144 19.89 5.69 -31.86
N VAL A 145 20.02 4.39 -32.17
CA VAL A 145 21.06 3.85 -33.07
C VAL A 145 20.49 3.61 -34.48
N ARG A 146 19.33 2.96 -34.54
CA ARG A 146 18.70 2.46 -35.77
C ARG A 146 18.20 3.58 -36.69
N ILE A 147 17.69 4.69 -36.15
CA ILE A 147 17.24 5.81 -37.01
C ILE A 147 18.41 6.52 -37.68
N PRO A 148 19.50 6.91 -36.98
CA PRO A 148 20.72 7.39 -37.64
C PRO A 148 21.27 6.42 -38.69
N GLN A 149 21.25 5.11 -38.41
CA GLN A 149 21.66 4.10 -39.39
C GLN A 149 20.76 4.12 -40.63
N LEU A 150 19.42 4.06 -40.49
CA LEU A 150 18.48 4.14 -41.60
C LEU A 150 18.69 5.40 -42.46
N LEU A 151 18.94 6.55 -41.83
CA LEU A 151 19.18 7.81 -42.52
C LEU A 151 20.51 7.79 -43.29
N ALA A 152 21.59 7.27 -42.69
CA ALA A 152 22.87 7.09 -43.37
C ALA A 152 22.75 6.14 -44.57
N LEU A 153 22.01 5.02 -44.45
CA LEU A 153 21.79 4.10 -45.58
C LEU A 153 20.97 4.72 -46.71
N ARG A 154 20.07 5.66 -46.40
CA ARG A 154 19.34 6.44 -47.40
C ARG A 154 20.24 7.48 -48.07
N GLU A 155 21.14 8.12 -47.33
CA GLU A 155 22.14 9.05 -47.87
C GLU A 155 23.16 8.34 -48.78
N GLU A 156 23.67 7.16 -48.38
CA GLU A 156 24.49 6.26 -49.20
C GLU A 156 23.78 5.89 -50.53
N ALA A 157 22.45 5.72 -50.49
CA ALA A 157 21.62 5.41 -51.66
C ALA A 157 21.15 6.66 -52.45
N GLY A 158 21.58 7.87 -52.08
CA GLY A 158 21.20 9.13 -52.74
C GLY A 158 19.79 9.64 -52.44
N ILE A 159 19.10 9.08 -51.43
CA ILE A 159 17.72 9.36 -51.08
C ILE A 159 17.66 10.50 -50.06
N THR A 160 17.58 11.75 -50.56
CA THR A 160 17.68 12.98 -49.75
C THR A 160 16.45 13.32 -48.90
N GLY A 161 15.29 12.70 -49.16
CA GLY A 161 14.07 12.95 -48.38
C GLY A 161 14.05 12.20 -47.05
N ARG A 162 13.92 12.91 -45.91
CA ARG A 162 13.65 12.29 -44.60
C ARG A 162 12.25 11.64 -44.62
N PRO A 163 12.12 10.35 -44.28
CA PRO A 163 10.81 9.68 -44.17
C PRO A 163 10.14 9.99 -42.82
N LEU A 164 8.82 9.82 -42.76
CA LEU A 164 8.04 9.90 -41.53
C LEU A 164 8.37 8.70 -40.60
N ILE A 165 9.01 8.95 -39.45
CA ILE A 165 9.27 7.90 -38.46
C ILE A 165 8.16 7.86 -37.41
N VAL A 166 7.46 6.73 -37.33
CA VAL A 166 6.43 6.43 -36.33
C VAL A 166 6.95 5.39 -35.34
N TRP A 167 7.00 5.72 -34.05
CA TRP A 167 7.55 4.85 -33.01
C TRP A 167 6.55 4.52 -31.90
N GLU A 168 6.35 3.21 -31.68
CA GLU A 168 5.73 2.63 -30.49
C GLU A 168 6.84 2.18 -29.50
N PRO A 169 6.94 2.79 -28.30
CA PRO A 169 7.87 2.34 -27.27
C PRO A 169 7.44 0.97 -26.73
N SER A 170 8.37 0.01 -26.67
CA SER A 170 8.05 -1.34 -26.17
C SER A 170 7.49 -1.30 -24.72
N PRO A 171 6.38 -2.02 -24.41
CA PRO A 171 5.70 -1.93 -23.10
C PRO A 171 6.55 -2.33 -21.88
N LEU A 172 7.67 -3.03 -22.10
CA LEU A 172 8.65 -3.40 -21.07
C LEU A 172 9.56 -2.23 -20.68
N PHE A 173 9.82 -1.30 -21.61
CA PHE A 173 10.75 -0.17 -21.44
C PHE A 173 10.02 1.15 -21.10
N CYS A 174 8.79 1.05 -20.62
CA CYS A 174 7.94 2.19 -20.25
C CYS A 174 7.92 2.47 -18.73
N GLY A 175 9.02 2.16 -18.03
CA GLY A 175 9.21 2.48 -16.62
C GLY A 175 9.66 3.93 -16.40
N ALA A 176 9.41 4.49 -15.21
CA ALA A 176 9.67 5.90 -14.93
C ALA A 176 11.17 6.24 -14.87
N GLU A 177 11.99 5.27 -14.50
CA GLU A 177 13.44 5.31 -14.54
C GLU A 177 14.03 5.44 -15.96
N LEU A 178 13.27 5.08 -17.00
CA LEU A 178 13.65 5.21 -18.41
C LEU A 178 13.12 6.48 -19.09
N LEU A 179 12.39 7.35 -18.37
CA LEU A 179 11.74 8.54 -18.94
C LEU A 179 12.69 9.44 -19.74
N GLU A 180 13.91 9.67 -19.25
CA GLU A 180 14.89 10.50 -19.97
C GLU A 180 15.42 9.83 -21.24
N GLU A 181 15.59 8.50 -21.23
CA GLU A 181 16.04 7.76 -22.41
C GLU A 181 14.95 7.70 -23.48
N VAL A 182 13.70 7.47 -23.06
CA VAL A 182 12.50 7.51 -23.91
C VAL A 182 12.35 8.87 -24.58
N MET A 183 12.60 9.97 -23.86
CA MET A 183 12.52 11.31 -24.46
C MET A 183 13.71 11.63 -25.37
N GLN A 184 14.91 11.11 -25.09
CA GLN A 184 16.04 11.21 -26.03
C GLN A 184 15.80 10.42 -27.32
N ALA A 185 15.17 9.25 -27.24
CA ALA A 185 14.68 8.52 -28.42
C ALA A 185 13.55 9.28 -29.13
N ALA A 186 12.65 9.90 -28.37
CA ALA A 186 11.56 10.71 -28.93
C ALA A 186 12.06 11.93 -29.74
N SER A 187 13.25 12.47 -29.44
CA SER A 187 13.81 13.59 -30.22
C SER A 187 14.29 13.24 -31.64
N VAL A 188 14.35 11.96 -32.02
CA VAL A 188 14.75 11.54 -33.39
C VAL A 188 13.59 10.97 -34.23
N VAL A 189 12.38 10.81 -33.65
CA VAL A 189 11.17 10.33 -34.33
C VAL A 189 10.19 11.47 -34.62
N ASP A 190 9.37 11.34 -35.66
CA ASP A 190 8.39 12.38 -36.03
C ASP A 190 7.04 12.18 -35.30
N VAL A 191 6.73 10.92 -34.94
CA VAL A 191 5.55 10.53 -34.15
C VAL A 191 5.92 9.56 -33.02
N LEU A 192 5.56 9.91 -31.78
CA LEU A 192 5.67 9.07 -30.58
C LEU A 192 4.28 8.54 -30.19
N SER A 193 4.12 7.21 -30.07
CA SER A 193 2.79 6.60 -29.86
C SER A 193 2.66 5.55 -28.73
N PRO A 194 2.87 5.92 -27.45
CA PRO A 194 2.58 5.05 -26.32
C PRO A 194 1.09 4.77 -26.16
N ASN A 195 0.76 3.63 -25.55
CA ASN A 195 -0.54 3.39 -24.92
C ASN A 195 -0.69 4.26 -23.66
N HIS A 196 -1.91 4.60 -23.28
CA HIS A 196 -2.17 5.39 -22.07
C HIS A 196 -1.60 4.76 -20.78
N LEU A 197 -1.58 3.42 -20.68
CA LEU A 197 -0.99 2.67 -19.55
C LEU A 197 0.55 2.70 -19.54
N GLU A 198 1.19 2.86 -20.70
CA GLU A 198 2.65 3.02 -20.82
C GLU A 198 3.05 4.44 -20.44
N LEU A 199 2.35 5.43 -20.99
CA LEU A 199 2.57 6.83 -20.67
C LEU A 199 2.35 7.14 -19.18
N ALA A 200 1.38 6.49 -18.54
CA ALA A 200 1.19 6.64 -17.10
C ALA A 200 2.34 6.04 -16.28
N ARG A 201 2.84 4.85 -16.67
CA ARG A 201 4.02 4.21 -16.03
C ARG A 201 5.29 5.05 -16.19
N LEU A 202 5.52 5.65 -17.36
CA LEU A 202 6.65 6.56 -17.65
C LEU A 202 6.75 7.77 -16.70
N PHE A 203 5.68 8.14 -16.01
CA PHE A 203 5.66 9.25 -15.03
C PHE A 203 5.23 8.80 -13.62
N SER A 204 5.32 7.50 -13.32
CA SER A 204 4.90 6.89 -12.03
C SER A 204 3.44 7.16 -11.64
N VAL A 205 2.55 7.41 -12.60
CA VAL A 205 1.12 7.68 -12.36
C VAL A 205 0.34 6.36 -12.35
N THR A 206 -0.17 5.96 -11.20
CA THR A 206 -1.03 4.77 -11.08
C THR A 206 -2.47 5.12 -11.49
N LEU A 207 -2.87 4.77 -12.71
CA LEU A 207 -4.26 4.84 -13.20
C LEU A 207 -5.14 3.82 -12.47
N SER A 208 -5.53 4.16 -11.23
CA SER A 208 -6.18 3.27 -10.27
C SER A 208 -7.66 3.61 -9.99
N GLU A 209 -8.14 4.75 -10.50
CA GLU A 209 -9.52 5.24 -10.33
C GLU A 209 -10.13 5.61 -11.69
N GLY A 210 -10.13 4.64 -12.61
CA GLY A 210 -10.71 4.78 -13.95
C GLY A 210 -9.90 5.66 -14.91
N PHE A 211 -10.42 5.81 -16.12
CA PHE A 211 -9.76 6.57 -17.18
C PHE A 211 -10.09 8.06 -17.13
N ASN A 212 -9.06 8.89 -17.06
CA ASN A 212 -9.19 10.35 -16.98
C ASN A 212 -8.45 11.02 -18.14
N ARG A 213 -9.21 11.50 -19.14
CA ARG A 213 -8.70 12.22 -20.33
C ARG A 213 -7.73 13.33 -19.94
N ALA A 214 -8.07 14.17 -18.96
CA ALA A 214 -7.23 15.30 -18.52
C ALA A 214 -5.89 14.86 -17.89
N THR A 215 -5.83 13.69 -17.24
CA THR A 215 -4.56 13.13 -16.74
C THR A 215 -3.66 12.71 -17.90
N ILE A 216 -4.24 12.08 -18.94
CA ILE A 216 -3.52 11.64 -20.14
C ILE A 216 -3.05 12.85 -20.97
N GLU A 217 -3.90 13.86 -21.14
CA GLU A 217 -3.56 15.17 -21.74
C GLU A 217 -2.39 15.85 -21.00
N GLY A 218 -2.45 15.89 -19.66
CA GLY A 218 -1.38 16.46 -18.81
C GLY A 218 -0.11 15.60 -18.71
N LEU A 219 -0.14 14.35 -19.16
CA LEU A 219 1.07 13.54 -19.41
C LEU A 219 1.63 13.85 -20.80
N ALA A 220 0.77 13.92 -21.82
CA ALA A 220 1.14 14.26 -23.19
C ALA A 220 1.85 15.61 -23.31
N ALA A 221 1.32 16.62 -22.62
CA ALA A 221 1.91 17.97 -22.56
C ALA A 221 3.35 17.93 -22.04
N ARG A 222 3.65 17.12 -21.01
CA ARG A 222 5.00 16.99 -20.46
C ARG A 222 5.99 16.34 -21.44
N CYS A 223 5.54 15.41 -22.29
CA CYS A 223 6.37 14.90 -23.39
C CYS A 223 6.63 15.98 -24.45
N LEU A 224 5.61 16.78 -24.82
CA LEU A 224 5.76 17.88 -25.78
C LEU A 224 6.61 19.04 -25.24
N GLU A 225 6.58 19.31 -23.95
CA GLU A 225 7.49 20.26 -23.26
C GLU A 225 8.94 19.78 -23.38
N ARG A 226 9.20 18.50 -23.06
CA ARG A 226 10.52 17.85 -23.15
C ARG A 226 11.05 17.74 -24.59
N GLY A 227 10.15 17.70 -25.57
CA GLY A 227 10.46 17.78 -27.00
C GLY A 227 10.36 16.42 -27.72
N ILE A 228 9.70 16.42 -28.89
CA ILE A 228 9.53 15.26 -29.76
C ILE A 228 9.96 15.67 -31.17
N GLY A 229 10.71 14.81 -31.86
CA GLY A 229 11.30 15.05 -33.18
C GLY A 229 12.42 16.10 -33.24
N PRO A 230 13.12 16.19 -34.37
CA PRO A 230 14.43 16.86 -34.45
C PRO A 230 14.44 18.37 -34.14
N GLN A 231 13.28 19.02 -34.18
CA GLN A 231 13.09 20.43 -33.84
C GLN A 231 12.11 20.65 -32.66
N GLY A 232 11.71 19.57 -31.97
CA GLY A 232 10.68 19.59 -30.92
C GLY A 232 9.24 19.74 -31.44
N GLU A 233 9.01 19.67 -32.76
CA GLU A 233 7.71 19.89 -33.41
C GLU A 233 6.87 18.62 -33.62
N GLY A 234 7.43 17.44 -33.32
CA GLY A 234 6.81 16.14 -33.53
C GLY A 234 5.48 15.95 -32.80
N THR A 235 4.76 14.91 -33.21
CA THR A 235 3.41 14.61 -32.69
C THR A 235 3.46 13.52 -31.63
N ILE A 236 2.71 13.69 -30.53
CA ILE A 236 2.35 12.58 -29.65
C ILE A 236 0.93 12.11 -29.95
N VAL A 237 0.77 10.80 -30.11
CA VAL A 237 -0.52 10.15 -30.31
C VAL A 237 -0.71 9.10 -29.23
N ILE A 238 -1.72 9.25 -28.38
CA ILE A 238 -1.93 8.33 -27.26
C ILE A 238 -3.10 7.43 -27.59
N ARG A 239 -2.80 6.13 -27.71
CA ARG A 239 -3.79 5.08 -27.96
C ARG A 239 -4.43 4.71 -26.62
N ALA A 240 -5.75 4.76 -26.54
CA ALA A 240 -6.50 4.56 -25.29
C ALA A 240 -7.64 3.53 -25.40
N GLY A 241 -7.60 2.65 -26.43
CA GLY A 241 -8.53 1.53 -26.59
C GLY A 241 -9.99 1.96 -26.60
N GLU A 242 -10.78 1.39 -25.68
CA GLU A 242 -12.19 1.71 -25.43
C GLU A 242 -12.48 3.20 -25.08
N HIS A 243 -11.45 4.02 -24.84
CA HIS A 243 -11.58 5.45 -24.60
C HIS A 243 -11.20 6.32 -25.81
N GLY A 244 -10.76 5.71 -26.91
CA GLY A 244 -10.42 6.36 -28.18
C GLY A 244 -8.93 6.64 -28.33
N CYS A 245 -8.59 7.79 -28.91
CA CYS A 245 -7.21 8.26 -28.98
C CYS A 245 -7.10 9.79 -28.80
N PHE A 246 -5.90 10.24 -28.45
CA PHE A 246 -5.58 11.65 -28.27
C PHE A 246 -4.40 12.06 -29.15
N VAL A 247 -4.49 13.21 -29.80
CA VAL A 247 -3.47 13.75 -30.71
C VAL A 247 -3.05 15.14 -30.26
N SER A 248 -1.75 15.40 -30.17
CA SER A 248 -1.22 16.74 -29.88
C SER A 248 0.19 16.94 -30.46
N SER A 249 0.48 18.16 -30.91
CA SER A 249 1.82 18.62 -31.32
C SER A 249 2.00 20.06 -30.82
N ARG A 250 3.21 20.63 -30.90
CA ARG A 250 3.40 22.08 -30.70
C ARG A 250 2.71 22.94 -31.78
N LYS A 251 2.46 22.37 -32.97
CA LYS A 251 1.78 23.05 -34.10
C LYS A 251 0.28 22.77 -34.18
N ILE A 252 -0.19 21.66 -33.62
CA ILE A 252 -1.57 21.17 -33.76
C ILE A 252 -2.27 21.23 -32.42
N ARG A 253 -3.43 21.93 -32.37
CA ARG A 253 -4.27 22.00 -31.18
C ARG A 253 -4.64 20.59 -30.73
N SER A 254 -4.46 20.31 -29.45
CA SER A 254 -4.82 19.04 -28.81
C SER A 254 -6.28 18.63 -29.10
N VAL A 255 -6.48 17.42 -29.59
CA VAL A 255 -7.80 16.84 -29.91
C VAL A 255 -7.92 15.43 -29.32
N TRP A 256 -9.07 15.16 -28.71
CA TRP A 256 -9.50 13.81 -28.38
C TRP A 256 -10.45 13.30 -29.48
N LEU A 257 -10.23 12.08 -29.97
CA LEU A 257 -11.13 11.38 -30.89
C LEU A 257 -11.80 10.22 -30.15
N ASP A 258 -13.13 10.16 -30.20
CA ASP A 258 -13.89 9.08 -29.56
C ASP A 258 -13.67 7.74 -30.29
N PRO A 259 -13.65 6.60 -29.58
CA PRO A 259 -13.33 5.27 -30.15
C PRO A 259 -14.31 4.86 -31.25
N TYR A 260 -13.93 3.95 -32.15
CA TYR A 260 -14.84 3.47 -33.19
C TYR A 260 -16.08 2.80 -32.59
N TYR A 261 -15.88 1.80 -31.73
CA TYR A 261 -16.92 1.14 -30.92
C TYR A 261 -17.02 1.78 -29.52
N SER A 262 -18.22 1.87 -28.95
CA SER A 262 -18.48 2.48 -27.63
C SER A 262 -19.83 2.07 -27.06
N GLU A 263 -19.89 1.74 -25.77
CA GLU A 263 -21.12 1.41 -25.03
C GLU A 263 -22.26 2.44 -25.23
N THR A 264 -21.89 3.71 -25.50
CA THR A 264 -22.84 4.81 -25.72
C THR A 264 -23.68 4.68 -27.00
N LEU A 265 -23.28 3.80 -27.93
CA LEU A 265 -23.99 3.53 -29.18
C LEU A 265 -25.01 2.38 -29.06
N GLY A 266 -25.06 1.69 -27.93
CA GLY A 266 -26.00 0.61 -27.64
C GLY A 266 -25.43 -0.79 -27.90
N LYS A 267 -26.10 -1.80 -27.33
CA LYS A 267 -25.57 -3.18 -27.15
C LYS A 267 -25.08 -3.91 -28.40
N GLU A 268 -25.39 -3.44 -29.61
CA GLU A 268 -24.95 -4.07 -30.86
C GLU A 268 -23.54 -3.63 -31.29
N SER A 269 -23.00 -2.50 -30.80
CA SER A 269 -21.62 -2.09 -31.10
C SER A 269 -20.59 -2.97 -30.40
N ASP A 270 -20.84 -3.29 -29.14
CA ASP A 270 -19.86 -3.96 -28.29
C ASP A 270 -19.76 -5.45 -28.65
N ALA A 271 -20.87 -6.02 -29.15
CA ALA A 271 -20.96 -7.38 -29.67
C ALA A 271 -20.09 -7.67 -30.92
N LYS A 272 -19.48 -6.64 -31.53
CA LYS A 272 -18.53 -6.79 -32.65
C LYS A 272 -17.06 -6.74 -32.24
N THR A 273 -16.72 -6.45 -30.99
CA THR A 273 -15.32 -6.53 -30.52
C THR A 273 -15.04 -7.95 -30.05
N VAL A 274 -14.13 -8.64 -30.74
CA VAL A 274 -13.79 -10.06 -30.51
C VAL A 274 -12.39 -10.23 -29.93
N ASP A 275 -11.38 -9.56 -30.49
CA ASP A 275 -10.00 -9.63 -29.98
C ASP A 275 -9.28 -8.27 -30.13
N PRO A 276 -8.84 -7.61 -29.04
CA PRO A 276 -8.10 -6.34 -29.11
C PRO A 276 -6.60 -6.49 -29.48
N THR A 277 -6.11 -7.68 -29.83
CA THR A 277 -4.74 -7.93 -30.31
C THR A 277 -4.47 -7.17 -31.61
N GLY A 278 -3.24 -6.65 -31.77
CA GLY A 278 -2.80 -6.04 -33.02
C GLY A 278 -3.35 -4.66 -33.34
N ALA A 279 -4.58 -4.34 -32.92
CA ALA A 279 -5.31 -3.10 -33.21
C ALA A 279 -4.50 -1.82 -32.96
N GLY A 280 -3.65 -1.80 -31.90
CA GLY A 280 -2.75 -0.68 -31.61
C GLY A 280 -1.61 -0.48 -32.62
N ASN A 281 -1.16 -1.53 -33.30
CA ASN A 281 -0.17 -1.47 -34.40
C ASN A 281 -0.88 -1.16 -35.73
N THR A 282 -2.06 -1.75 -35.96
CA THR A 282 -2.93 -1.42 -37.11
C THR A 282 -3.27 0.07 -37.14
N PHE A 283 -3.57 0.66 -35.98
CA PHE A 283 -3.72 2.09 -35.83
C PHE A 283 -2.55 2.88 -36.43
N LEU A 284 -1.30 2.44 -36.20
CA LEU A 284 -0.10 3.19 -36.58
C LEU A 284 0.23 3.06 -38.07
N GLY A 285 -0.02 1.90 -38.68
CA GLY A 285 0.05 1.75 -40.13
C GLY A 285 -0.97 2.62 -40.87
N SER A 286 -2.23 2.59 -40.41
CA SER A 286 -3.29 3.43 -40.97
C SER A 286 -3.04 4.93 -40.73
N TYR A 287 -2.52 5.29 -39.55
CA TYR A 287 -2.10 6.66 -39.25
C TYR A 287 -0.99 7.13 -40.21
N ALA A 288 0.03 6.31 -40.47
CA ALA A 288 1.14 6.71 -41.35
C ALA A 288 0.66 6.99 -42.78
N VAL A 289 -0.20 6.13 -43.35
CA VAL A 289 -0.81 6.36 -44.66
C VAL A 289 -1.72 7.59 -44.65
N GLY A 290 -2.57 7.74 -43.64
CA GLY A 290 -3.44 8.91 -43.50
C GLY A 290 -2.68 10.22 -43.35
N TYR A 291 -1.55 10.23 -42.62
CA TYR A 291 -0.69 11.39 -42.46
C TYR A 291 0.00 11.77 -43.77
N LEU A 292 0.57 10.79 -44.50
CA LEU A 292 1.17 11.05 -45.80
C LEU A 292 0.15 11.61 -46.81
N GLN A 293 -1.07 11.06 -46.84
CA GLN A 293 -2.15 11.50 -47.73
C GLN A 293 -2.74 12.89 -47.40
N THR A 294 -2.75 13.31 -46.13
CA THR A 294 -3.53 14.48 -45.67
C THR A 294 -2.71 15.58 -45.01
N GLN A 295 -1.49 15.28 -44.54
CA GLN A 295 -0.61 16.17 -43.77
C GLN A 295 -1.25 16.74 -42.48
N ASP A 296 -2.31 16.10 -41.97
CA ASP A 296 -2.96 16.42 -40.69
C ASP A 296 -2.96 15.20 -39.75
N ALA A 297 -2.38 15.37 -38.57
CA ALA A 297 -2.33 14.35 -37.53
C ALA A 297 -3.72 13.95 -36.98
N VAL A 298 -4.70 14.86 -36.97
CA VAL A 298 -6.04 14.57 -36.46
C VAL A 298 -6.81 13.71 -37.46
N THR A 299 -6.76 14.06 -38.74
CA THR A 299 -7.30 13.25 -39.84
C THR A 299 -6.59 11.90 -39.93
N ALA A 300 -5.26 11.86 -39.78
CA ALA A 300 -4.49 10.62 -39.71
C ALA A 300 -4.92 9.70 -38.55
N ALA A 301 -5.22 10.25 -37.37
CA ALA A 301 -5.74 9.47 -36.25
C ALA A 301 -7.20 8.97 -36.46
N CYS A 302 -7.96 9.58 -37.38
CA CYS A 302 -9.23 9.00 -37.84
C CYS A 302 -9.00 7.75 -38.71
N TYR A 303 -8.00 7.77 -39.61
CA TYR A 303 -7.59 6.56 -40.34
C TYR A 303 -7.12 5.47 -39.34
N GLY A 304 -6.27 5.85 -38.36
CA GLY A 304 -5.83 4.98 -37.27
C GLY A 304 -6.98 4.30 -36.52
N SER A 305 -7.98 5.09 -36.11
CA SER A 305 -9.13 4.60 -35.34
C SER A 305 -10.04 3.65 -36.14
N VAL A 306 -10.11 3.81 -37.46
CA VAL A 306 -10.87 2.93 -38.37
C VAL A 306 -10.08 1.68 -38.73
N GLY A 307 -8.76 1.78 -38.96
CA GLY A 307 -7.91 0.61 -39.17
C GLY A 307 -7.90 -0.33 -37.96
N ALA A 308 -7.81 0.25 -36.75
CA ALA A 308 -7.92 -0.50 -35.51
C ALA A 308 -9.25 -1.25 -35.37
N SER A 309 -10.37 -0.71 -35.87
CA SER A 309 -11.69 -1.35 -35.70
C SER A 309 -11.82 -2.65 -36.51
N PHE A 310 -11.17 -2.77 -37.67
CA PHE A 310 -11.14 -4.02 -38.44
C PHE A 310 -10.35 -5.12 -37.72
N ALA A 311 -9.19 -4.77 -37.15
CA ALA A 311 -8.38 -5.72 -36.38
C ALA A 311 -9.07 -6.21 -35.09
N MET A 312 -10.04 -5.45 -34.57
CA MET A 312 -10.80 -5.83 -33.37
C MET A 312 -11.97 -6.79 -33.62
N GLU A 313 -12.37 -7.01 -34.88
CA GLU A 313 -13.60 -7.73 -35.24
C GLU A 313 -13.47 -9.27 -35.25
N GLN A 314 -12.25 -9.81 -35.28
CA GLN A 314 -12.01 -11.25 -35.26
C GLN A 314 -10.62 -11.61 -34.71
N VAL A 315 -10.43 -12.88 -34.37
CA VAL A 315 -9.11 -13.40 -33.94
C VAL A 315 -8.23 -13.59 -35.18
N GLY A 316 -7.05 -12.98 -35.21
CA GLY A 316 -6.11 -13.02 -36.34
C GLY A 316 -6.13 -11.77 -37.21
N THR A 317 -5.93 -11.89 -38.52
CA THR A 317 -6.02 -10.77 -39.46
C THR A 317 -7.44 -10.70 -40.09
N PRO A 318 -7.95 -9.50 -40.47
CA PRO A 318 -9.22 -9.33 -41.16
C PRO A 318 -9.30 -10.06 -42.50
N CYS A 319 -10.48 -10.60 -42.85
CA CYS A 319 -10.69 -11.29 -44.12
C CYS A 319 -10.86 -10.29 -45.28
N LEU A 320 -10.06 -10.44 -46.33
CA LEU A 320 -10.20 -9.71 -47.60
C LEU A 320 -11.09 -10.49 -48.58
N GLU A 321 -12.15 -9.83 -49.05
CA GLU A 321 -13.07 -10.31 -50.08
C GLU A 321 -13.08 -9.32 -51.25
N ALA A 322 -12.88 -9.80 -52.49
CA ALA A 322 -12.87 -8.97 -53.69
C ALA A 322 -14.24 -8.99 -54.38
N GLN A 323 -14.83 -7.81 -54.62
CA GLN A 323 -16.13 -7.67 -55.28
C GLN A 323 -16.06 -6.66 -56.44
N GLY A 324 -15.49 -7.11 -57.57
CA GLY A 324 -15.21 -6.24 -58.72
C GLY A 324 -14.05 -5.29 -58.43
N ASP A 325 -14.18 -4.03 -58.80
CA ASP A 325 -13.16 -2.98 -58.55
C ASP A 325 -13.11 -2.51 -57.08
N HIS A 326 -13.88 -3.15 -56.18
CA HIS A 326 -13.96 -2.81 -54.76
C HIS A 326 -13.48 -3.97 -53.86
N GLU A 327 -12.69 -3.62 -52.85
CA GLU A 327 -12.28 -4.53 -51.78
C GLU A 327 -13.17 -4.36 -50.55
N LEU A 328 -13.67 -5.48 -50.04
CA LEU A 328 -14.36 -5.55 -48.76
C LEU A 328 -13.44 -6.23 -47.74
N TRP A 329 -13.30 -5.61 -46.57
CA TRP A 329 -12.59 -6.18 -45.43
C TRP A 329 -13.62 -6.51 -44.35
N ASN A 330 -13.66 -7.76 -43.89
CA ASN A 330 -14.75 -8.30 -43.05
C ASN A 330 -16.17 -7.98 -43.62
N GLY A 331 -16.31 -7.96 -44.96
CA GLY A 331 -17.56 -7.61 -45.66
C GLY A 331 -17.90 -6.11 -45.70
N VAL A 332 -16.96 -5.20 -45.39
CA VAL A 332 -17.20 -3.75 -45.30
C VAL A 332 -16.17 -2.94 -46.10
N ASP A 333 -16.64 -1.91 -46.83
CA ASP A 333 -15.78 -0.93 -47.52
C ASP A 333 -15.10 0.01 -46.50
N VAL A 334 -13.76 0.05 -46.53
CA VAL A 334 -12.93 0.82 -45.60
C VAL A 334 -13.14 2.34 -45.74
N ARG A 335 -13.35 2.84 -46.97
CA ARG A 335 -13.56 4.28 -47.23
C ARG A 335 -14.94 4.73 -46.78
N CYS A 336 -15.96 3.90 -46.95
CA CYS A 336 -17.30 4.13 -46.40
C CYS A 336 -17.24 4.25 -44.87
N ARG A 337 -16.61 3.27 -44.19
CA ARG A 337 -16.38 3.29 -42.75
C ARG A 337 -15.60 4.52 -42.27
N LEU A 338 -14.59 4.96 -43.03
CA LEU A 338 -13.83 6.18 -42.74
C LEU A 338 -14.69 7.44 -42.84
N GLN A 339 -15.51 7.55 -43.88
CA GLN A 339 -16.41 8.70 -44.06
C GLN A 339 -17.46 8.77 -42.95
N GLU A 340 -18.05 7.64 -42.55
CA GLU A 340 -18.97 7.54 -41.41
C GLU A 340 -18.30 8.04 -40.12
N TYR A 341 -17.12 7.49 -39.78
CA TYR A 341 -16.39 7.88 -38.58
C TYR A 341 -16.02 9.38 -38.59
N MET A 342 -15.52 9.92 -39.71
CA MET A 342 -15.21 11.35 -39.83
C MET A 342 -16.46 12.22 -39.72
N ALA A 343 -17.59 11.83 -40.31
CA ALA A 343 -18.86 12.53 -40.17
C ALA A 343 -19.35 12.51 -38.71
N ARG A 344 -19.13 11.41 -37.99
CA ARG A 344 -19.45 11.26 -36.56
C ARG A 344 -18.58 12.17 -35.67
N GLN A 345 -17.26 12.23 -35.89
CA GLN A 345 -16.38 13.15 -35.16
C GLN A 345 -16.71 14.63 -35.44
N ARG A 346 -17.02 14.97 -36.70
CA ARG A 346 -17.54 16.30 -37.07
C ARG A 346 -18.88 16.59 -36.40
N SER A 347 -19.74 15.58 -36.23
CA SER A 347 -21.03 15.71 -35.53
C SER A 347 -20.84 15.95 -34.03
N SER A 348 -19.92 15.26 -33.34
CA SER A 348 -19.56 15.58 -31.94
C SER A 348 -19.04 17.02 -31.80
N ALA A 349 -18.22 17.50 -32.73
CA ALA A 349 -17.77 18.88 -32.77
C ALA A 349 -18.91 19.90 -33.00
N VAL A 350 -19.92 19.54 -33.81
CA VAL A 350 -21.11 20.38 -34.07
C VAL A 350 -22.14 20.31 -32.94
N VAL A 351 -22.26 19.20 -32.20
CA VAL A 351 -23.15 19.08 -31.03
C VAL A 351 -22.69 20.00 -29.89
N MET A 352 -21.40 20.33 -29.80
CA MET A 352 -20.87 21.39 -28.93
C MET A 352 -21.24 22.82 -29.39
N ALA A 353 -21.79 23.00 -30.59
CA ALA A 353 -22.16 24.30 -31.18
C ALA A 353 -23.67 24.45 -31.49
N ALA A 354 -24.42 23.36 -31.60
CA ALA A 354 -25.76 23.32 -32.19
C ALA A 354 -26.89 22.86 -31.24
N GLN A 355 -26.78 23.11 -29.93
CA GLN A 355 -27.93 23.06 -29.01
C GLN A 355 -28.46 24.46 -28.66
N SER A 356 -29.01 25.13 -29.68
CA SER A 356 -29.95 26.24 -29.49
C SER A 356 -31.07 26.15 -30.53
N LYS A 357 -32.28 26.58 -30.13
CA LYS A 357 -33.58 26.37 -30.83
C LYS A 357 -34.16 24.94 -30.74
N LEU A 358 -34.95 24.72 -29.69
CA LEU A 358 -36.34 24.25 -29.83
C LEU A 358 -37.13 24.67 -28.59
N LEU A 359 -38.31 25.26 -28.79
CA LEU A 359 -39.16 25.84 -27.75
C LEU A 359 -40.58 25.26 -27.86
N PRO A 360 -41.12 24.62 -26.81
CA PRO A 360 -42.55 24.58 -26.58
C PRO A 360 -43.03 25.90 -25.91
N PRO A 361 -44.27 26.37 -26.14
CA PRO A 361 -44.71 27.71 -25.73
C PRO A 361 -45.64 27.72 -24.50
N GLU A 362 -45.95 28.94 -24.01
CA GLU A 362 -47.03 29.28 -23.05
C GLU A 362 -46.93 28.70 -21.60
N ARG A 363 -47.56 29.27 -20.57
CA ARG A 363 -47.64 30.68 -20.09
C ARG A 363 -48.15 30.68 -18.64
N SER A 364 -47.35 31.10 -17.64
CA SER A 364 -47.86 31.53 -16.31
C SER A 364 -46.79 32.19 -15.42
N VAL A 365 -45.65 31.50 -15.21
CA VAL A 365 -44.64 31.84 -14.19
C VAL A 365 -44.06 33.27 -14.29
N LYS A 366 -44.07 33.88 -15.47
CA LYS A 366 -43.50 35.22 -15.75
C LYS A 366 -44.06 36.35 -14.89
N GLN A 367 -45.31 36.29 -14.42
CA GLN A 367 -45.93 37.36 -13.62
C GLN A 367 -45.64 37.26 -12.12
N ILE A 368 -45.35 36.05 -11.61
CA ILE A 368 -45.03 35.84 -10.20
C ILE A 368 -43.58 36.31 -9.91
N LEU A 369 -42.63 35.98 -10.79
CA LEU A 369 -41.21 36.35 -10.61
C LEU A 369 -40.97 37.87 -10.71
N SER A 370 -41.66 38.58 -11.60
CA SER A 370 -41.51 40.04 -11.75
C SER A 370 -42.01 40.79 -10.51
N SER A 371 -43.12 40.33 -9.93
CA SER A 371 -43.71 40.89 -8.72
C SER A 371 -42.74 40.79 -7.53
N LEU A 372 -42.19 39.60 -7.27
CA LEU A 372 -41.24 39.37 -6.18
C LEU A 372 -39.91 40.11 -6.34
N THR A 373 -39.36 40.17 -7.56
CA THR A 373 -38.11 40.90 -7.82
C THR A 373 -38.26 42.42 -7.63
N SER A 374 -39.41 43.00 -7.98
CA SER A 374 -39.69 44.43 -7.77
C SER A 374 -39.69 44.82 -6.28
N LEU A 375 -40.20 43.94 -5.40
CA LEU A 375 -40.29 44.19 -3.95
C LEU A 375 -38.92 44.14 -3.28
N TYR A 376 -38.09 43.13 -3.64
CA TYR A 376 -36.75 42.94 -3.10
C TYR A 376 -35.81 44.10 -3.46
N LEU A 377 -35.82 44.54 -4.72
CA LEU A 377 -34.97 45.64 -5.20
C LEU A 377 -35.22 46.95 -4.44
N ARG A 378 -36.46 47.19 -3.98
CA ARG A 378 -36.86 48.41 -3.28
C ARG A 378 -36.37 48.50 -1.83
N HIS A 379 -35.96 47.39 -1.21
CA HIS A 379 -35.55 47.31 0.21
C HIS A 379 -34.22 46.58 0.46
N ARG A 380 -33.43 46.34 -0.59
CA ARG A 380 -32.20 45.51 -0.62
C ARG A 380 -31.26 45.69 0.58
N THR A 381 -30.97 46.92 1.00
CA THR A 381 -30.05 47.22 2.11
C THR A 381 -30.61 46.91 3.50
N GLY A 382 -31.93 47.07 3.69
CA GLY A 382 -32.62 46.69 4.93
C GLY A 382 -32.73 45.17 5.06
N ILE A 383 -33.15 44.51 3.98
CA ILE A 383 -33.30 43.05 3.92
C ILE A 383 -31.95 42.36 4.18
N SER A 384 -30.87 42.77 3.50
CA SER A 384 -29.54 42.16 3.67
C SER A 384 -29.03 42.31 5.12
N ARG A 385 -29.17 43.51 5.73
CA ARG A 385 -28.80 43.72 7.15
C ARG A 385 -29.65 42.86 8.10
N ALA A 386 -30.95 42.74 7.86
CA ALA A 386 -31.83 41.87 8.64
C ALA A 386 -31.48 40.38 8.50
N VAL A 387 -31.09 39.92 7.30
CA VAL A 387 -30.65 38.54 7.05
C VAL A 387 -29.31 38.25 7.74
N TYR A 388 -28.34 39.16 7.70
CA TYR A 388 -27.09 38.99 8.44
C TYR A 388 -27.31 38.99 9.96
N LEU A 389 -28.17 39.87 10.50
CA LEU A 389 -28.58 39.84 11.91
C LEU A 389 -29.31 38.55 12.28
N ALA A 390 -30.20 38.04 11.42
CA ALA A 390 -30.92 36.80 11.64
C ALA A 390 -29.99 35.57 11.58
N LEU A 391 -29.01 35.54 10.67
CA LEU A 391 -27.99 34.49 10.61
C LEU A 391 -27.05 34.53 11.82
N PHE A 392 -26.60 35.72 12.24
CA PHE A 392 -25.79 35.88 13.45
C PHE A 392 -26.57 35.49 14.71
N ALA A 393 -27.84 35.90 14.82
CA ALA A 393 -28.73 35.51 15.92
C ALA A 393 -29.05 34.01 15.90
N ALA A 394 -29.22 33.39 14.74
CA ALA A 394 -29.43 31.94 14.62
C ALA A 394 -28.18 31.14 14.98
N LEU A 395 -26.99 31.62 14.61
CA LEU A 395 -25.71 31.03 15.01
C LEU A 395 -25.49 31.18 16.52
N ALA A 396 -25.67 32.39 17.07
CA ALA A 396 -25.59 32.65 18.50
C ALA A 396 -26.61 31.82 19.29
N LYS A 397 -27.84 31.69 18.79
CA LYS A 397 -28.88 30.83 19.40
C LYS A 397 -28.55 29.35 19.29
N ARG A 398 -27.92 28.88 18.21
CA ARG A 398 -27.40 27.49 18.13
C ARG A 398 -26.27 27.23 19.13
N VAL A 399 -25.32 28.16 19.26
CA VAL A 399 -24.23 28.06 20.24
C VAL A 399 -24.79 28.11 21.67
N HIS A 400 -25.73 29.02 21.95
CA HIS A 400 -26.42 29.10 23.24
C HIS A 400 -27.22 27.83 23.53
N ASN A 401 -27.97 27.30 22.57
CA ASN A 401 -28.72 26.06 22.71
C ASN A 401 -27.80 24.88 23.02
N ALA A 402 -26.68 24.72 22.30
CA ALA A 402 -25.71 23.66 22.57
C ALA A 402 -25.08 23.77 23.98
N ILE A 403 -24.85 25.00 24.47
CA ILE A 403 -24.38 25.26 25.83
C ILE A 403 -25.49 25.01 26.87
N SER A 404 -26.75 25.31 26.57
CA SER A 404 -27.88 25.00 27.46
C SER A 404 -28.20 23.49 27.50
N GLU A 405 -28.05 22.77 26.38
CA GLU A 405 -28.14 21.31 26.32
C GLU A 405 -27.00 20.67 27.14
N GLN A 406 -25.78 21.23 27.09
CA GLN A 406 -24.70 20.81 28.01
C GLN A 406 -25.06 21.04 29.49
N LYS A 407 -25.62 22.21 29.86
CA LYS A 407 -26.04 22.48 31.24
C LYS A 407 -27.17 21.55 31.69
N ALA A 408 -28.20 21.37 30.88
CA ALA A 408 -29.32 20.46 31.16
C ALA A 408 -28.86 19.00 31.28
N ALA A 409 -27.99 18.53 30.37
CA ALA A 409 -27.40 17.20 30.45
C ALA A 409 -26.54 17.01 31.70
N THR A 410 -25.84 18.05 32.17
CA THR A 410 -25.05 18.01 33.41
C THR A 410 -25.97 17.91 34.63
N GLN A 411 -27.04 18.72 34.70
CA GLN A 411 -28.04 18.64 35.78
C GLN A 411 -28.78 17.29 35.79
N HIS A 412 -29.09 16.70 34.63
CA HIS A 412 -29.68 15.36 34.56
C HIS A 412 -28.74 14.24 35.03
N VAL A 413 -27.41 14.43 34.97
CA VAL A 413 -26.42 13.50 35.53
C VAL A 413 -26.32 13.65 37.05
N GLU A 414 -26.43 14.87 37.59
CA GLU A 414 -26.50 15.09 39.04
C GLU A 414 -27.81 14.58 39.65
N LEU A 415 -28.95 14.78 38.99
CA LEU A 415 -30.26 14.26 39.43
C LEU A 415 -30.33 12.72 39.46
N ARG A 416 -29.45 12.02 38.72
CA ARG A 416 -29.29 10.55 38.82
C ARG A 416 -28.38 10.09 39.96
N ARG A 417 -27.76 10.99 40.73
CA ARG A 417 -26.98 10.68 41.94
C ARG A 417 -27.82 10.79 43.22
N ARG A 418 -28.92 10.03 43.30
CA ARG A 418 -29.60 9.73 44.57
C ARG A 418 -29.61 8.22 44.78
N PRO A 419 -29.11 7.69 45.92
CA PRO A 419 -29.11 6.26 46.19
C PRO A 419 -30.51 5.78 46.58
N GLY A 420 -30.98 4.69 45.97
CA GLY A 420 -32.26 4.07 46.32
C GLY A 420 -32.59 2.83 45.48
N THR A 421 -32.93 1.74 46.18
CA THR A 421 -33.58 0.51 45.69
C THR A 421 -33.00 -0.17 44.44
N SER A 422 -32.34 -1.32 44.68
CA SER A 422 -31.96 -2.30 43.67
C SER A 422 -33.13 -3.19 43.23
N SER A 423 -33.23 -3.48 41.94
CA SER A 423 -34.00 -4.61 41.40
C SER A 423 -33.10 -5.45 40.50
N LEU A 424 -33.11 -6.78 40.69
CA LEU A 424 -32.33 -7.72 39.87
C LEU A 424 -32.95 -7.90 38.48
N GLY A 425 -32.16 -8.39 37.53
CA GLY A 425 -32.67 -8.91 36.25
C GLY A 425 -32.45 -8.01 35.04
N ASP A 426 -31.19 -7.75 34.68
CA ASP A 426 -30.71 -8.11 33.32
C ASP A 426 -29.19 -7.97 33.19
N ALA A 427 -28.55 -8.97 32.58
CA ALA A 427 -27.12 -8.95 32.30
C ALA A 427 -26.83 -8.19 30.98
N GLU A 428 -26.98 -6.86 31.00
CA GLU A 428 -26.69 -6.04 29.82
C GLU A 428 -25.23 -6.24 29.37
N GLN A 429 -25.03 -6.92 28.23
CA GLN A 429 -23.70 -7.14 27.68
C GLN A 429 -22.98 -5.79 27.50
N PRO A 430 -21.70 -5.64 27.89
CA PRO A 430 -21.02 -4.35 27.88
C PRO A 430 -20.99 -3.78 26.45
N ARG A 431 -21.82 -2.75 26.22
CA ARG A 431 -22.02 -2.14 24.90
C ARG A 431 -20.68 -1.75 24.29
N LYS A 432 -20.29 -2.46 23.21
CA LYS A 432 -19.00 -2.25 22.52
C LYS A 432 -18.86 -0.77 22.12
N LYS A 433 -17.94 -0.05 22.78
CA LYS A 433 -17.63 1.35 22.47
C LYS A 433 -17.30 1.48 20.99
N ARG A 434 -18.03 2.35 20.28
CA ARG A 434 -17.74 2.67 18.89
C ARG A 434 -16.64 3.72 18.81
N VAL A 435 -15.68 3.47 17.93
CA VAL A 435 -14.64 4.44 17.56
C VAL A 435 -15.23 5.33 16.47
N GLU A 436 -15.92 6.38 16.90
CA GLU A 436 -16.40 7.49 16.06
C GLU A 436 -15.60 8.76 16.41
N ILE A 437 -15.76 9.85 15.64
CA ILE A 437 -15.12 11.15 15.91
C ILE A 437 -15.80 11.82 17.12
N ASN A 438 -15.52 11.28 18.31
CA ASN A 438 -16.15 11.60 19.58
C ASN A 438 -15.24 12.49 20.46
N ARG A 439 -15.78 12.98 21.58
CA ARG A 439 -15.00 13.70 22.62
C ARG A 439 -13.76 12.90 23.09
N GLU A 440 -13.85 11.57 23.07
CA GLU A 440 -12.75 10.64 23.39
C GLU A 440 -11.65 10.65 22.32
N PHE A 441 -11.99 10.73 21.02
CA PHE A 441 -11.00 10.94 19.96
C PHE A 441 -10.26 12.27 20.14
N PHE A 442 -10.97 13.38 20.38
CA PHE A 442 -10.32 14.68 20.59
C PHE A 442 -9.43 14.71 21.84
N LYS A 443 -9.84 14.06 22.94
CA LYS A 443 -8.98 13.89 24.14
C LYS A 443 -7.68 13.16 23.79
N ASN A 444 -7.78 12.05 23.07
CA ASN A 444 -6.64 11.21 22.73
C ASN A 444 -5.74 11.88 21.68
N LEU A 445 -6.32 12.58 20.70
CA LEU A 445 -5.57 13.39 19.73
C LEU A 445 -4.81 14.53 20.42
N LEU A 446 -5.43 15.23 21.38
CA LEU A 446 -4.74 16.27 22.17
C LEU A 446 -3.62 15.69 23.05
N ARG A 447 -3.77 14.48 23.58
CA ARG A 447 -2.69 13.75 24.29
C ARG A 447 -1.49 13.49 23.36
N LEU A 448 -1.73 12.98 22.15
CA LEU A 448 -0.67 12.73 21.16
C LEU A 448 -0.04 14.04 20.63
N LEU A 449 -0.86 15.07 20.36
CA LEU A 449 -0.36 16.38 19.96
C LEU A 449 0.52 17.04 21.03
N LYS A 450 0.23 16.83 22.33
CA LYS A 450 1.09 17.31 23.42
C LYS A 450 2.45 16.60 23.49
N ILE A 451 2.54 15.34 23.04
CA ILE A 451 3.82 14.59 22.93
C ILE A 451 4.61 15.07 21.72
N VAL A 452 3.95 15.21 20.56
CA VAL A 452 4.56 15.62 19.29
C VAL A 452 4.96 17.09 19.28
N ILE A 453 4.14 17.95 19.91
CA ILE A 453 4.32 19.40 20.02
C ILE A 453 4.36 19.77 21.52
N PRO A 454 5.53 19.67 22.18
CA PRO A 454 5.62 19.84 23.64
C PRO A 454 5.39 21.27 24.13
N GLY A 455 5.39 22.27 23.24
CA GLY A 455 5.05 23.65 23.59
C GLY A 455 5.43 24.70 22.56
N TRP A 456 5.08 25.95 22.85
CA TRP A 456 5.18 27.11 21.95
C TRP A 456 6.55 27.43 21.34
N ARG A 457 7.67 26.98 21.93
CA ARG A 457 9.04 27.20 21.42
C ARG A 457 9.61 26.01 20.64
N SER A 458 8.84 24.93 20.47
CA SER A 458 9.34 23.70 19.85
C SER A 458 9.68 23.88 18.36
N LYS A 459 10.51 22.98 17.80
CA LYS A 459 10.85 22.99 16.37
C LYS A 459 9.63 22.59 15.53
N GLU A 460 8.87 21.65 16.06
CA GLU A 460 7.68 21.03 15.50
C GLU A 460 6.54 22.06 15.34
N LEU A 461 6.28 22.92 16.35
CA LEU A 461 5.32 24.01 16.21
C LEU A 461 5.77 25.06 15.19
N ARG A 462 7.05 25.43 15.16
CA ARG A 462 7.57 26.39 14.17
C ARG A 462 7.43 25.87 12.73
N LEU A 463 7.66 24.57 12.52
CA LEU A 463 7.40 23.90 11.25
C LEU A 463 5.91 23.88 10.90
N LEU A 464 5.03 23.59 11.86
CA LEU A 464 3.58 23.64 11.65
C LEU A 464 3.09 25.04 11.27
N ILE A 465 3.49 26.08 12.02
CA ILE A 465 3.13 27.48 11.74
C ILE A 465 3.64 27.90 10.35
N SER A 466 4.91 27.61 10.04
CA SER A 466 5.49 27.92 8.72
C SER A 466 4.73 27.22 7.60
N HIS A 467 4.38 25.94 7.77
CA HIS A 467 3.60 25.18 6.79
C HIS A 467 2.18 25.74 6.61
N SER A 468 1.48 26.08 7.70
CA SER A 468 0.16 26.74 7.63
C SER A 468 0.24 28.10 6.93
N VAL A 469 1.25 28.92 7.21
CA VAL A 469 1.46 30.21 6.53
C VAL A 469 1.73 30.01 5.03
N PHE A 470 2.58 29.05 4.64
CA PHE A 470 2.79 28.76 3.21
C PHE A 470 1.54 28.20 2.52
N LEU A 471 0.70 27.42 3.20
CA LEU A 471 -0.55 26.88 2.64
C LEU A 471 -1.60 27.99 2.45
N VAL A 472 -1.70 28.94 3.39
CA VAL A 472 -2.52 30.15 3.24
C VAL A 472 -1.99 31.05 2.12
N LEU A 473 -0.67 31.29 2.07
CA LEU A 473 -0.05 32.08 1.00
C LEU A 473 -0.29 31.44 -0.38
N ARG A 474 -0.15 30.12 -0.50
CA ARG A 474 -0.46 29.35 -1.72
C ARG A 474 -1.92 29.53 -2.16
N THR A 475 -2.88 29.46 -1.24
CA THR A 475 -4.30 29.61 -1.57
C THR A 475 -4.66 31.05 -1.95
N LEU A 476 -4.08 32.06 -1.29
CA LEU A 476 -4.19 33.47 -1.68
C LEU A 476 -3.60 33.72 -3.08
N LEU A 477 -2.39 33.21 -3.36
CA LEU A 477 -1.77 33.29 -4.69
C LEU A 477 -2.62 32.59 -5.76
N SER A 478 -3.22 31.42 -5.45
CA SER A 478 -4.09 30.69 -6.38
C SER A 478 -5.37 31.46 -6.74
N LEU A 479 -5.98 32.13 -5.75
CA LEU A 479 -7.13 33.00 -5.97
C LEU A 479 -6.75 34.25 -6.80
N TYR A 480 -5.59 34.85 -6.51
CA TYR A 480 -5.09 36.01 -7.24
C TYR A 480 -4.75 35.68 -8.70
N VAL A 481 -4.16 34.51 -8.98
CA VAL A 481 -3.95 34.01 -10.36
C VAL A 481 -5.28 33.81 -11.09
N ALA A 482 -6.32 33.30 -10.41
CA ALA A 482 -7.64 33.16 -11.02
C ALA A 482 -8.29 34.52 -11.35
N GLU A 483 -8.02 35.57 -10.58
CA GLU A 483 -8.44 36.94 -10.90
C GLU A 483 -7.62 37.55 -12.04
N LEU A 484 -6.30 37.36 -12.06
CA LEU A 484 -5.41 37.79 -13.15
C LEU A 484 -5.82 37.17 -14.48
N ASP A 485 -6.20 35.89 -14.52
CA ASP A 485 -6.70 35.22 -15.72
C ASP A 485 -8.00 35.85 -16.24
N GLY A 486 -8.91 36.26 -15.34
CA GLY A 486 -10.12 37.01 -15.70
C GLY A 486 -9.79 38.36 -16.35
N ARG A 487 -8.86 39.11 -15.75
CA ARG A 487 -8.37 40.41 -16.28
C ARG A 487 -7.61 40.27 -17.60
N LEU A 488 -6.85 39.19 -17.78
CA LEU A 488 -6.16 38.86 -19.03
C LEU A 488 -7.14 38.60 -20.17
N VAL A 489 -8.13 37.72 -19.95
CA VAL A 489 -9.19 37.44 -20.95
C VAL A 489 -10.00 38.71 -21.24
N SER A 490 -10.31 39.51 -20.23
CA SER A 490 -10.99 40.81 -20.41
C SER A 490 -10.17 41.79 -21.26
N SER A 491 -8.86 41.89 -21.01
CA SER A 491 -7.95 42.76 -21.78
C SER A 491 -7.81 42.30 -23.23
N LEU A 492 -7.73 40.99 -23.47
CA LEU A 492 -7.68 40.38 -24.79
C LEU A 492 -8.97 40.66 -25.60
N VAL A 493 -10.14 40.38 -25.00
CA VAL A 493 -11.46 40.64 -25.62
C VAL A 493 -11.71 42.14 -25.86
N ARG A 494 -11.07 43.01 -25.08
CA ARG A 494 -11.11 44.49 -25.24
C ARG A 494 -10.04 45.03 -26.19
N GLY A 495 -9.25 44.19 -26.85
CA GLY A 495 -8.20 44.59 -27.80
C GLY A 495 -7.00 45.31 -27.15
N LYS A 496 -6.87 45.28 -25.82
CA LYS A 496 -5.85 46.00 -25.08
C LYS A 496 -4.53 45.23 -25.01
N GLY A 497 -3.82 45.15 -26.14
CA GLY A 497 -2.58 44.38 -26.25
C GLY A 497 -1.50 44.73 -25.20
N LYS A 498 -1.37 46.01 -24.80
CA LYS A 498 -0.40 46.43 -23.77
C LYS A 498 -0.77 45.92 -22.36
N ASP A 499 -2.03 46.09 -21.95
CA ASP A 499 -2.54 45.61 -20.66
C ASP A 499 -2.45 44.07 -20.59
N PHE A 500 -2.70 43.38 -21.70
CA PHE A 500 -2.54 41.93 -21.83
C PHE A 500 -1.07 41.47 -21.66
N LEU A 501 -0.11 42.10 -22.37
CA LEU A 501 1.32 41.79 -22.26
C LEU A 501 1.86 42.04 -20.84
N LEU A 502 1.52 43.17 -20.23
CA LEU A 502 1.90 43.48 -18.84
C LEU A 502 1.27 42.50 -17.85
N GLY A 503 0.00 42.13 -18.04
CA GLY A 503 -0.67 41.12 -17.24
C GLY A 503 -0.01 39.74 -17.33
N LEU A 504 0.48 39.36 -18.52
CA LEU A 504 1.09 38.04 -18.77
C LEU A 504 2.50 37.95 -18.16
N VAL A 505 3.29 39.03 -18.23
CA VAL A 505 4.55 39.14 -17.50
C VAL A 505 4.32 39.04 -16.00
N TRP A 506 3.33 39.77 -15.46
CA TRP A 506 2.98 39.71 -14.04
C TRP A 506 2.49 38.32 -13.61
N TRP A 507 1.69 37.66 -14.44
CA TRP A 507 1.23 36.28 -14.22
C TRP A 507 2.40 35.30 -14.07
N MET A 508 3.41 35.36 -14.95
CA MET A 508 4.61 34.52 -14.83
C MET A 508 5.43 34.84 -13.56
N ILE A 509 5.54 36.12 -13.18
CA ILE A 509 6.19 36.52 -11.92
C ILE A 509 5.47 35.93 -10.69
N VAL A 510 4.14 35.97 -10.68
CA VAL A 510 3.30 35.42 -9.58
C VAL A 510 3.35 33.88 -9.53
N ALA A 511 3.56 33.21 -10.66
CA ALA A 511 3.67 31.75 -10.73
C ALA A 511 4.90 31.20 -9.99
N VAL A 512 6.03 31.92 -9.93
CA VAL A 512 7.27 31.44 -9.31
C VAL A 512 7.16 31.31 -7.77
N PRO A 513 6.63 32.28 -7.01
CA PRO A 513 6.28 32.07 -5.61
C PRO A 513 5.23 30.95 -5.43
N ALA A 514 4.23 30.87 -6.31
CA ALA A 514 3.16 29.87 -6.21
C ALA A 514 3.70 28.43 -6.30
N THR A 515 4.62 28.14 -7.24
CA THR A 515 5.27 26.82 -7.33
C THR A 515 6.18 26.55 -6.12
N PHE A 516 6.96 27.53 -5.67
CA PHE A 516 7.84 27.36 -4.50
C PHE A 516 7.07 27.01 -3.22
N THR A 517 5.90 27.63 -2.97
CA THR A 517 5.06 27.31 -1.79
C THR A 517 4.53 25.87 -1.78
N ASN A 518 4.46 25.19 -2.93
CA ASN A 518 4.00 23.80 -3.02
C ASN A 518 5.02 22.80 -2.45
N SER A 519 6.31 23.08 -2.61
CA SER A 519 7.40 22.09 -2.42
C SER A 519 7.97 22.00 -1.00
N MET A 520 7.68 22.94 -0.11
CA MET A 520 8.39 23.14 1.18
C MET A 520 7.83 22.34 2.38
N CYS A 521 7.32 21.13 2.16
CA CYS A 521 6.51 20.40 3.15
C CYS A 521 7.20 19.13 3.73
N LYS A 522 7.92 19.24 4.85
CA LYS A 522 8.62 18.10 5.52
C LYS A 522 8.22 17.86 7.00
N LEU A 523 6.93 18.00 7.32
CA LEU A 523 6.43 17.93 8.70
C LEU A 523 6.38 16.51 9.28
N SER A 524 5.94 15.53 8.49
CA SER A 524 5.61 14.16 8.93
C SER A 524 6.78 13.40 9.58
N LEU A 525 7.99 13.49 9.01
CA LEU A 525 9.19 12.84 9.55
C LEU A 525 9.54 13.31 10.96
N SER A 526 9.39 14.61 11.23
CA SER A 526 9.65 15.18 12.56
C SER A 526 8.66 14.66 13.60
N TYR A 527 7.38 14.56 13.22
CA TYR A 527 6.32 14.03 14.09
C TYR A 527 6.51 12.53 14.36
N ARG A 528 6.85 11.74 13.35
CA ARG A 528 7.11 10.30 13.49
C ARG A 528 8.28 10.05 14.44
N LYS A 529 9.42 10.73 14.26
CA LYS A 529 10.57 10.58 15.17
C LYS A 529 10.18 10.89 16.62
N ARG A 530 9.60 12.06 16.89
CA ARG A 530 9.11 12.45 18.23
C ARG A 530 8.26 11.38 18.91
N LEU A 531 7.29 10.84 18.19
CA LEU A 531 6.34 9.85 18.73
C LEU A 531 7.00 8.48 18.94
N THR A 532 7.85 8.04 18.00
CA THR A 532 8.62 6.80 18.13
C THR A 532 9.61 6.86 19.28
N ASP A 533 10.40 7.94 19.40
CA ASP A 533 11.37 8.13 20.49
C ASP A 533 10.66 8.05 21.87
N TYR A 534 9.53 8.74 22.04
CA TYR A 534 8.73 8.71 23.28
C TYR A 534 8.09 7.34 23.58
N ILE A 535 7.62 6.62 22.55
CA ILE A 535 7.08 5.27 22.73
C ILE A 535 8.21 4.29 23.10
N HIS A 536 9.38 4.38 22.47
CA HIS A 536 10.53 3.51 22.75
C HIS A 536 11.04 3.68 24.19
N ASP A 537 11.27 4.91 24.62
CA ASP A 537 11.69 5.26 25.99
C ASP A 537 10.78 4.58 27.03
N LYS A 538 9.46 4.80 26.88
CA LYS A 538 8.46 4.21 27.78
C LYS A 538 8.31 2.69 27.64
N TYR A 539 8.46 2.12 26.44
CA TYR A 539 8.31 0.68 26.18
C TYR A 539 9.47 -0.14 26.77
N LEU A 540 10.67 0.44 26.75
CA LEU A 540 11.88 -0.16 27.34
C LEU A 540 11.99 0.13 28.84
N SER A 541 11.39 1.22 29.33
CA SER A 541 11.32 1.51 30.78
C SER A 541 10.66 0.37 31.57
N ASN A 542 11.22 0.07 32.75
CA ASN A 542 10.67 -0.84 33.77
C ASN A 542 10.15 -2.20 33.22
N MET A 543 10.82 -2.78 32.23
CA MET A 543 10.43 -4.05 31.58
C MET A 543 9.01 -4.04 30.96
N THR A 544 8.46 -2.87 30.63
CA THR A 544 7.08 -2.70 30.13
C THR A 544 6.80 -3.55 28.88
N PHE A 545 7.80 -3.72 28.00
CA PHE A 545 7.73 -4.63 26.83
C PHE A 545 7.37 -6.09 27.20
N TYR A 546 7.89 -6.62 28.31
CA TYR A 546 7.63 -7.98 28.75
C TYR A 546 6.19 -8.11 29.25
N ALA A 547 5.75 -7.17 30.09
CA ALA A 547 4.38 -7.15 30.60
C ALA A 547 3.33 -7.02 29.49
N ILE A 548 3.58 -6.17 28.48
CA ILE A 548 2.72 -6.03 27.30
C ILE A 548 2.63 -7.33 26.48
N SER A 549 3.73 -8.07 26.34
CA SER A 549 3.75 -9.29 25.52
C SER A 549 3.15 -10.51 26.26
N ALA A 550 3.44 -10.63 27.56
CA ALA A 550 3.22 -11.85 28.34
C ALA A 550 2.09 -11.76 29.40
N LEU A 551 1.62 -10.56 29.77
CA LEU A 551 0.63 -10.39 30.85
C LEU A 551 -0.71 -9.78 30.38
N ASP A 552 -0.74 -8.97 29.31
CA ASP A 552 -1.98 -8.29 28.87
C ASP A 552 -2.34 -8.49 27.37
N ASP A 553 -3.42 -9.25 27.12
CA ASP A 553 -3.97 -9.49 25.78
C ASP A 553 -4.80 -8.34 25.19
N ARG A 554 -5.05 -7.23 25.93
CA ARG A 554 -5.88 -6.09 25.44
C ARG A 554 -5.46 -5.59 24.07
N ILE A 555 -4.15 -5.50 23.83
CA ILE A 555 -3.57 -4.94 22.61
C ILE A 555 -3.89 -5.83 21.39
N LYS A 556 -3.95 -7.17 21.54
CA LYS A 556 -4.21 -8.14 20.44
C LYS A 556 -5.63 -8.08 19.86
N LYS A 557 -6.58 -7.35 20.47
CA LYS A 557 -8.00 -7.33 20.09
C LYS A 557 -8.57 -5.93 19.76
N SER A 558 -7.71 -4.92 19.58
CA SER A 558 -8.09 -3.51 19.38
C SER A 558 -8.42 -3.12 17.92
N GLY A 559 -9.43 -3.75 17.32
CA GLY A 559 -9.94 -3.38 15.98
C GLY A 559 -11.00 -2.26 16.02
N PRO A 560 -10.83 -1.12 15.31
CA PRO A 560 -11.83 -0.04 15.32
C PRO A 560 -13.16 -0.45 14.68
N THR A 561 -14.27 -0.03 15.29
CA THR A 561 -15.63 -0.21 14.75
C THR A 561 -16.40 1.11 14.85
N GLY A 562 -16.94 1.60 13.72
CA GLY A 562 -17.48 2.96 13.63
C GLY A 562 -18.79 3.09 12.86
N HIS A 563 -19.57 4.08 13.28
CA HIS A 563 -20.50 4.89 12.48
C HIS A 563 -20.18 6.37 12.81
N GLY A 564 -21.10 7.34 12.68
CA GLY A 564 -20.76 8.73 13.06
C GLY A 564 -21.91 9.74 13.17
N GLY A 565 -21.70 10.74 14.04
CA GLY A 565 -22.55 11.93 14.28
C GLY A 565 -22.22 13.19 13.44
N ARG A 566 -23.01 14.27 13.65
CA ARG A 566 -23.37 15.29 12.64
C ARG A 566 -22.96 16.74 13.04
N PHE A 567 -23.51 17.76 12.35
CA PHE A 567 -23.58 19.22 12.61
C PHE A 567 -22.90 20.18 11.59
N THR A 568 -23.37 21.44 11.52
CA THR A 568 -23.66 22.12 10.21
C THR A 568 -23.62 23.67 10.17
N ASN A 569 -23.06 24.21 9.07
CA ASN A 569 -23.35 25.48 8.31
C ASN A 569 -23.41 26.83 9.09
N VAL A 570 -23.73 28.04 8.58
CA VAL A 570 -24.40 28.64 7.36
C VAL A 570 -23.74 30.03 7.09
N GLY A 571 -23.75 30.72 5.93
CA GLY A 571 -24.40 30.58 4.61
C GLY A 571 -23.47 31.10 3.49
N GLY A 572 -23.80 32.02 2.56
CA GLY A 572 -25.00 32.79 2.15
C GLY A 572 -24.54 33.98 1.25
N GLU A 573 -25.27 34.58 0.30
CA GLU A 573 -26.66 34.40 -0.20
C GLU A 573 -26.75 33.52 -1.48
N GLY A 574 -25.91 33.67 -2.52
CA GLY A 574 -25.87 32.73 -3.67
C GLY A 574 -25.38 31.32 -3.26
N LEU A 575 -24.50 31.32 -2.26
CA LEU A 575 -24.14 30.19 -1.41
C LEU A 575 -25.34 29.51 -0.72
N PHE A 576 -26.54 30.10 -0.65
CA PHE A 576 -27.68 29.52 0.08
C PHE A 576 -28.32 28.36 -0.69
N ILE A 577 -28.50 28.49 -2.00
CA ILE A 577 -29.01 27.41 -2.87
C ILE A 577 -27.98 26.27 -2.92
N MET A 578 -26.70 26.60 -3.13
CA MET A 578 -25.61 25.62 -3.06
C MET A 578 -25.54 24.95 -1.68
N SER A 579 -25.60 25.71 -0.58
CA SER A 579 -25.55 25.16 0.79
C SER A 579 -26.72 24.22 1.08
N LEU A 580 -27.93 24.52 0.60
CA LEU A 580 -29.09 23.62 0.74
C LEU A 580 -28.89 22.32 -0.05
N LEU A 581 -28.43 22.41 -1.30
CA LEU A 581 -28.16 21.25 -2.17
C LEU A 581 -27.03 20.38 -1.62
N VAL A 582 -25.92 21.00 -1.21
CA VAL A 582 -24.78 20.37 -0.53
C VAL A 582 -25.23 19.68 0.77
N GLN A 583 -26.09 20.33 1.56
CA GLN A 583 -26.61 19.74 2.80
C GLN A 583 -27.48 18.51 2.55
N LEU A 584 -28.31 18.55 1.49
CA LEU A 584 -29.21 17.48 1.12
C LEU A 584 -28.45 16.29 0.52
N SER A 585 -27.51 16.52 -0.40
CA SER A 585 -26.68 15.45 -0.95
C SER A 585 -25.71 14.86 0.08
N ALA A 586 -25.12 15.67 0.98
CA ALA A 586 -24.29 15.16 2.08
C ALA A 586 -25.09 14.27 3.07
N ASN A 587 -26.38 14.52 3.26
CA ASN A 587 -27.24 13.62 4.04
C ASN A 587 -27.45 12.27 3.33
N VAL A 588 -27.70 12.28 2.01
CA VAL A 588 -27.85 11.07 1.18
C VAL A 588 -26.55 10.26 1.15
N MET A 589 -25.42 10.92 0.86
CA MET A 589 -24.08 10.33 0.91
C MET A 589 -23.80 9.64 2.25
N ARG A 590 -24.11 10.31 3.37
CA ARG A 590 -23.93 9.76 4.71
C ARG A 590 -24.77 8.50 4.96
N MET A 591 -26.01 8.47 4.49
CA MET A 591 -26.91 7.33 4.65
C MET A 591 -26.45 6.10 3.85
N LEU A 592 -25.73 6.32 2.74
CA LEU A 592 -25.28 5.28 1.83
C LEU A 592 -23.80 4.90 2.00
N THR A 593 -23.06 5.56 2.91
CA THR A 593 -21.63 5.30 3.16
C THR A 593 -21.42 4.03 4.01
N PRO A 594 -20.70 3.00 3.51
CA PRO A 594 -20.39 1.80 4.29
C PRO A 594 -19.44 2.06 5.48
N PRO A 595 -19.42 1.19 6.51
CA PRO A 595 -18.53 1.33 7.67
C PRO A 595 -17.08 0.89 7.36
N PHE A 596 -16.39 1.60 6.46
CA PHE A 596 -15.04 1.27 6.00
C PHE A 596 -14.02 1.10 7.13
N GLY A 597 -14.09 1.90 8.20
CA GLY A 597 -13.19 1.78 9.35
C GLY A 597 -13.23 0.41 10.03
N LYS A 598 -14.39 -0.28 10.03
CA LYS A 598 -14.47 -1.67 10.48
C LYS A 598 -13.81 -2.62 9.47
N TYR A 599 -14.03 -2.40 8.17
CA TYR A 599 -13.47 -3.28 7.15
C TYR A 599 -11.94 -3.26 7.14
N VAL A 600 -11.33 -2.07 7.27
CA VAL A 600 -9.87 -1.90 7.41
C VAL A 600 -9.35 -2.51 8.73
N ALA A 601 -10.15 -2.50 9.80
CA ALA A 601 -9.81 -3.19 11.05
C ALA A 601 -9.77 -4.72 10.89
N ASP A 602 -10.81 -5.29 10.27
CA ASP A 602 -10.91 -6.73 10.00
C ASP A 602 -9.82 -7.17 8.99
N GLU A 603 -9.47 -6.32 8.02
CA GLU A 603 -8.43 -6.52 6.99
C GLU A 603 -7.03 -6.59 7.61
N ALA A 604 -6.64 -5.57 8.39
CA ALA A 604 -5.34 -5.55 9.07
C ALA A 604 -5.19 -6.68 10.11
N ARG A 605 -6.30 -7.21 10.65
CA ARG A 605 -6.28 -8.38 11.54
C ARG A 605 -6.00 -9.67 10.76
N LEU A 606 -6.70 -9.90 9.65
CA LEU A 606 -6.50 -11.06 8.77
C LEU A 606 -5.08 -11.06 8.16
N GLU A 607 -4.56 -9.89 7.79
CA GLU A 607 -3.18 -9.75 7.33
C GLU A 607 -2.16 -10.09 8.43
N GLY A 608 -2.41 -9.65 9.67
CA GLY A 608 -1.60 -10.02 10.84
C GLY A 608 -1.64 -11.53 11.14
N GLU A 609 -2.81 -12.15 11.05
CA GLU A 609 -3.01 -13.60 11.20
C GLU A 609 -2.22 -14.38 10.13
N PHE A 610 -2.28 -13.94 8.86
CA PHE A 610 -1.52 -14.57 7.76
C PHE A 610 0.01 -14.40 7.91
N ARG A 611 0.50 -13.21 8.28
CA ARG A 611 1.92 -12.98 8.56
C ARG A 611 2.43 -13.80 9.76
N PHE A 612 1.59 -14.03 10.77
CA PHE A 612 1.93 -14.88 11.91
C PHE A 612 2.09 -16.36 11.51
N LEU A 613 1.23 -16.89 10.62
CA LEU A 613 1.41 -18.23 10.07
C LEU A 613 2.73 -18.37 9.31
N HIS A 614 3.12 -17.37 8.52
CA HIS A 614 4.43 -17.35 7.85
C HIS A 614 5.61 -17.28 8.82
N SER A 615 5.53 -16.49 9.91
CA SER A 615 6.55 -16.52 10.97
C SER A 615 6.69 -17.93 11.54
N ARG A 616 5.56 -18.55 11.93
CA ARG A 616 5.54 -19.90 12.50
C ARG A 616 6.19 -20.94 11.58
N LEU A 617 5.96 -20.86 10.27
CA LEU A 617 6.59 -21.78 9.30
C LEU A 617 8.12 -21.61 9.26
N ILE A 618 8.64 -20.39 9.47
CA ILE A 618 10.09 -20.13 9.57
C ILE A 618 10.61 -20.62 10.93
N ASP A 619 9.94 -20.22 12.02
CA ASP A 619 10.30 -20.51 13.41
C ASP A 619 10.37 -22.01 13.75
N TYR A 620 9.66 -22.86 13.00
CA TYR A 620 9.61 -24.33 13.13
C TYR A 620 9.95 -25.08 11.82
N SER A 621 10.71 -24.44 10.93
CA SER A 621 10.99 -24.95 9.58
C SER A 621 11.69 -26.31 9.56
N GLU A 622 12.57 -26.58 10.53
CA GLU A 622 13.27 -27.86 10.67
C GLU A 622 12.31 -28.98 11.10
N GLU A 623 11.48 -28.76 12.13
CA GLU A 623 10.50 -29.77 12.57
C GLU A 623 9.46 -30.05 11.47
N ILE A 624 8.99 -29.02 10.77
CA ILE A 624 8.04 -29.16 9.64
C ILE A 624 8.69 -30.00 8.51
N ALA A 625 9.98 -29.79 8.22
CA ALA A 625 10.71 -30.57 7.22
C ALA A 625 10.91 -32.04 7.67
N LEU A 626 11.32 -32.27 8.91
CA LEU A 626 11.54 -33.61 9.49
C LEU A 626 10.25 -34.45 9.56
N TYR A 627 9.10 -33.83 9.85
CA TYR A 627 7.80 -34.50 9.78
C TYR A 627 7.20 -34.54 8.36
N HIS A 628 7.92 -34.03 7.35
CA HIS A 628 7.44 -33.82 5.98
C HIS A 628 6.10 -33.05 5.90
N GLY A 629 5.77 -32.21 6.89
CA GLY A 629 4.45 -31.58 7.09
C GLY A 629 4.09 -30.44 6.12
N HIS A 630 4.93 -30.15 5.12
CA HIS A 630 4.82 -29.02 4.20
C HIS A 630 3.43 -28.84 3.54
N GLU A 631 2.78 -29.90 3.07
CA GLU A 631 1.43 -29.80 2.47
C GLU A 631 0.33 -29.42 3.49
N ALA A 632 0.46 -29.81 4.77
CA ALA A 632 -0.51 -29.45 5.81
C ALA A 632 -0.35 -27.97 6.26
N GLU A 633 0.89 -27.48 6.31
CA GLU A 633 1.17 -26.06 6.55
C GLU A 633 0.75 -25.18 5.37
N LYS A 634 0.93 -25.67 4.13
CA LYS A 634 0.45 -25.02 2.90
C LYS A 634 -1.08 -24.87 2.87
N ASP A 635 -1.84 -25.94 3.13
CA ASP A 635 -3.31 -25.87 3.26
C ASP A 635 -3.74 -24.88 4.37
N THR A 636 -2.99 -24.81 5.47
CA THR A 636 -3.22 -23.84 6.54
C THR A 636 -2.95 -22.38 6.10
N LEU A 637 -1.87 -22.15 5.35
CA LEU A 637 -1.53 -20.84 4.78
C LEU A 637 -2.54 -20.40 3.72
N ASP A 638 -2.91 -21.30 2.80
CA ASP A 638 -3.90 -21.06 1.74
C ASP A 638 -5.27 -20.70 2.35
N LYS A 639 -5.71 -21.39 3.40
CA LYS A 639 -6.93 -21.03 4.16
C LYS A 639 -6.87 -19.61 4.75
N GLY A 640 -5.71 -19.21 5.28
CA GLY A 640 -5.47 -17.84 5.73
C GLY A 640 -5.55 -16.82 4.59
N TYR A 641 -4.81 -17.07 3.50
CA TYR A 641 -4.75 -16.24 2.31
C TYR A 641 -6.12 -16.06 1.64
N PHE A 642 -6.85 -17.15 1.36
CA PHE A 642 -8.19 -17.07 0.78
C PHE A 642 -9.18 -16.33 1.69
N THR A 643 -9.05 -16.43 3.02
CA THR A 643 -9.89 -15.66 3.96
C THR A 643 -9.61 -14.16 3.87
N LEU A 644 -8.33 -13.76 3.81
CA LEU A 644 -7.90 -12.38 3.59
C LEU A 644 -8.40 -11.84 2.22
N ILE A 645 -8.12 -12.54 1.13
CA ILE A 645 -8.52 -12.13 -0.23
C ILE A 645 -10.05 -12.04 -0.38
N LYS A 646 -10.80 -12.98 0.20
CA LYS A 646 -12.28 -12.96 0.20
C LYS A 646 -12.85 -11.74 0.93
N HIS A 647 -12.15 -11.26 1.98
CA HIS A 647 -12.49 -10.02 2.68
C HIS A 647 -12.11 -8.79 1.84
N VAL A 648 -10.88 -8.70 1.32
CA VAL A 648 -10.43 -7.60 0.43
C VAL A 648 -11.34 -7.44 -0.79
N ASN A 649 -11.68 -8.53 -1.49
CA ASN A 649 -12.59 -8.52 -2.65
C ASN A 649 -14.05 -8.18 -2.28
N ARG A 650 -14.43 -8.25 -1.01
CA ARG A 650 -15.71 -7.73 -0.49
C ARG A 650 -15.63 -6.24 -0.15
N ILE A 651 -14.46 -5.73 0.27
CA ILE A 651 -14.21 -4.30 0.47
C ILE A 651 -14.19 -3.58 -0.87
N LEU A 652 -13.42 -4.06 -1.84
CA LEU A 652 -13.26 -3.42 -3.16
C LEU A 652 -14.61 -3.23 -3.86
N ARG A 653 -15.47 -4.26 -3.90
CA ARG A 653 -16.83 -4.14 -4.46
C ARG A 653 -17.72 -3.13 -3.73
N ARG A 654 -17.57 -2.97 -2.41
CA ARG A 654 -18.30 -1.94 -1.64
C ARG A 654 -17.71 -0.53 -1.83
N ARG A 655 -16.39 -0.43 -2.05
CA ARG A 655 -15.67 0.81 -2.32
C ARG A 655 -16.01 1.34 -3.72
N LEU A 656 -16.12 0.47 -4.72
CA LEU A 656 -16.49 0.83 -6.10
C LEU A 656 -17.88 1.48 -6.17
N TYR A 657 -18.91 0.85 -5.60
CA TYR A 657 -20.26 1.42 -5.57
C TYR A 657 -20.33 2.76 -4.83
N HIS A 658 -19.66 2.85 -3.68
CA HIS A 658 -19.63 4.07 -2.86
C HIS A 658 -18.88 5.22 -3.55
N GLY A 659 -17.73 4.92 -4.18
CA GLY A 659 -16.93 5.91 -4.92
C GLY A 659 -17.64 6.43 -6.17
N PHE A 660 -18.29 5.56 -6.95
CA PHE A 660 -19.11 5.97 -8.10
C PHE A 660 -20.21 6.96 -7.67
N MET A 661 -20.90 6.67 -6.57
CA MET A 661 -21.93 7.54 -6.00
C MET A 661 -21.35 8.86 -5.46
N GLU A 662 -20.19 8.82 -4.80
CA GLU A 662 -19.51 10.01 -4.27
C GLU A 662 -19.07 10.96 -5.39
N ASP A 663 -18.43 10.44 -6.42
CA ASP A 663 -18.00 11.20 -7.58
C ASP A 663 -19.18 11.74 -8.39
N PHE A 664 -20.24 10.94 -8.59
CA PHE A 664 -21.45 11.40 -9.26
C PHE A 664 -22.05 12.63 -8.55
N VAL A 665 -22.10 12.62 -7.21
CA VAL A 665 -22.62 13.74 -6.41
C VAL A 665 -21.67 14.95 -6.43
N ILE A 666 -20.38 14.75 -6.19
CA ILE A 666 -19.42 15.85 -5.97
C ILE A 666 -18.89 16.46 -7.28
N LYS A 667 -18.55 15.63 -8.28
CA LYS A 667 -17.95 16.08 -9.55
C LYS A 667 -19.04 16.50 -10.55
N TYR A 668 -20.05 15.66 -10.77
CA TYR A 668 -21.02 15.85 -11.85
C TYR A 668 -22.26 16.65 -11.42
N PHE A 669 -22.97 16.20 -10.37
CA PHE A 669 -24.24 16.80 -9.94
C PHE A 669 -24.06 18.24 -9.44
N TRP A 670 -23.12 18.49 -8.52
CA TRP A 670 -22.80 19.86 -8.07
C TRP A 670 -22.20 20.73 -9.19
N GLY A 671 -21.37 20.16 -10.07
CA GLY A 671 -20.79 20.89 -11.20
C GLY A 671 -21.85 21.41 -12.18
N ALA A 672 -22.79 20.55 -12.58
CA ALA A 672 -23.90 20.92 -13.46
C ALA A 672 -24.83 21.97 -12.83
N LEU A 673 -25.23 21.77 -11.56
CA LEU A 673 -26.06 22.73 -10.83
C LEU A 673 -25.38 24.09 -10.66
N GLY A 674 -24.07 24.09 -10.39
CA GLY A 674 -23.28 25.31 -10.26
C GLY A 674 -23.12 26.08 -11.58
N LEU A 675 -22.91 25.38 -12.70
CA LEU A 675 -22.94 26.01 -14.03
C LEU A 675 -24.32 26.61 -14.34
N GLY A 676 -25.40 25.92 -13.96
CA GLY A 676 -26.75 26.44 -14.01
C GLY A 676 -26.90 27.77 -13.27
N LEU A 677 -26.45 27.84 -12.01
CA LEU A 677 -26.46 29.09 -11.21
C LEU A 677 -25.59 30.20 -11.84
N CYS A 678 -24.39 29.89 -12.31
CA CYS A 678 -23.49 30.86 -12.96
C CYS A 678 -24.06 31.42 -14.29
N SER A 679 -24.99 30.70 -14.95
CA SER A 679 -25.62 31.16 -16.18
C SER A 679 -26.68 32.27 -15.96
N ILE A 680 -27.27 32.35 -14.76
CA ILE A 680 -28.43 33.22 -14.48
C ILE A 680 -28.16 34.70 -14.82
N PRO A 681 -27.04 35.33 -14.39
CA PRO A 681 -26.77 36.73 -14.72
C PRO A 681 -26.45 37.01 -16.20
N VAL A 682 -26.15 35.97 -16.98
CA VAL A 682 -25.85 36.09 -18.41
C VAL A 682 -27.14 36.12 -19.23
N PHE A 683 -28.11 35.26 -18.90
CA PHE A 683 -29.39 35.14 -19.61
C PHE A 683 -30.49 36.07 -19.07
N PHE A 684 -30.44 36.46 -17.79
CA PHE A 684 -31.46 37.31 -17.16
C PHE A 684 -30.89 38.68 -16.78
N LYS A 685 -31.39 39.75 -17.43
CA LYS A 685 -31.05 41.14 -17.07
C LYS A 685 -31.61 41.48 -15.68
N ILE A 686 -30.72 41.64 -14.69
CA ILE A 686 -31.08 42.08 -13.35
C ILE A 686 -31.36 43.60 -13.36
N PRO A 687 -32.56 44.08 -12.99
CA PRO A 687 -32.84 45.51 -12.98
C PRO A 687 -31.98 46.25 -11.95
N GLY A 688 -31.42 47.40 -12.32
CA GLY A 688 -30.58 48.23 -11.45
C GLY A 688 -29.07 47.98 -11.53
N GLN A 689 -28.59 47.04 -12.34
CA GLN A 689 -27.19 47.05 -12.78
C GLN A 689 -27.00 48.07 -13.92
N VAL A 690 -25.96 48.91 -13.79
CA VAL A 690 -25.48 49.80 -14.85
C VAL A 690 -25.13 48.99 -16.10
N THR A 691 -25.25 49.58 -17.28
CA THR A 691 -25.07 48.95 -18.60
C THR A 691 -23.64 48.42 -18.82
N GLN A 692 -23.36 47.26 -18.23
CA GLN A 692 -22.14 46.48 -18.42
C GLN A 692 -21.97 46.06 -19.89
N THR A 693 -20.74 46.21 -20.39
CA THR A 693 -20.32 45.82 -21.73
C THR A 693 -20.27 44.29 -21.87
N THR A 694 -20.21 43.79 -23.11
CA THR A 694 -20.07 42.35 -23.37
C THR A 694 -18.84 41.76 -22.69
N GLY A 695 -17.74 42.53 -22.58
CA GLY A 695 -16.53 42.13 -21.85
C GLY A 695 -16.78 41.92 -20.35
N ASP A 696 -17.46 42.85 -19.68
CA ASP A 696 -17.73 42.75 -18.22
C ASP A 696 -18.55 41.50 -17.86
N ARG A 697 -19.49 41.10 -18.73
CA ARG A 697 -20.31 39.89 -18.52
C ARG A 697 -19.50 38.62 -18.72
N THR A 698 -18.65 38.58 -19.74
CA THR A 698 -17.74 37.45 -19.97
C THR A 698 -16.72 37.31 -18.83
N GLU A 699 -16.12 38.41 -18.39
CA GLU A 699 -15.21 38.47 -17.24
C GLU A 699 -15.91 37.96 -15.96
N SER A 700 -17.12 38.46 -15.67
CA SER A 700 -17.92 38.01 -14.52
C SER A 700 -18.27 36.52 -14.61
N PHE A 701 -18.66 36.02 -15.78
CA PHE A 701 -19.02 34.61 -15.99
C PHE A 701 -17.82 33.67 -15.85
N VAL A 702 -16.68 34.00 -16.46
CA VAL A 702 -15.44 33.19 -16.38
C VAL A 702 -14.94 33.13 -14.94
N THR A 703 -14.89 34.26 -14.24
CA THR A 703 -14.47 34.33 -12.83
C THR A 703 -15.43 33.55 -11.92
N ASN A 704 -16.75 33.72 -12.06
CA ASN A 704 -17.74 32.98 -11.26
C ASN A 704 -17.67 31.47 -11.52
N ARG A 705 -17.56 31.04 -12.78
CA ARG A 705 -17.38 29.61 -13.15
C ARG A 705 -16.13 29.03 -12.49
N ARG A 706 -15.01 29.75 -12.52
CA ARG A 706 -13.72 29.29 -11.97
C ARG A 706 -13.71 29.25 -10.44
N MET A 707 -14.29 30.27 -9.79
CA MET A 707 -14.49 30.28 -8.34
C MET A 707 -15.41 29.14 -7.89
N LEU A 708 -16.48 28.84 -8.63
CA LEU A 708 -17.39 27.74 -8.30
C LEU A 708 -16.72 26.37 -8.47
N LEU A 709 -15.99 26.13 -9.57
CA LEU A 709 -15.26 24.89 -9.78
C LEU A 709 -14.20 24.68 -8.69
N SER A 710 -13.42 25.72 -8.37
CA SER A 710 -12.44 25.70 -7.27
C SER A 710 -13.09 25.47 -5.90
N SER A 711 -14.30 25.99 -5.67
CA SER A 711 -15.07 25.74 -4.46
C SER A 711 -15.56 24.28 -4.38
N SER A 712 -16.09 23.72 -5.47
CA SER A 712 -16.56 22.33 -5.53
C SER A 712 -15.40 21.35 -5.29
N ASP A 713 -14.25 21.61 -5.91
CA ASP A 713 -12.98 20.90 -5.72
C ASP A 713 -12.44 21.01 -4.27
N ALA A 714 -12.53 22.19 -3.64
CA ALA A 714 -12.18 22.38 -2.24
C ALA A 714 -13.13 21.65 -1.27
N PHE A 715 -14.45 21.66 -1.52
CA PHE A 715 -15.41 20.86 -0.77
C PHE A 715 -15.23 19.36 -0.99
N GLY A 716 -14.87 18.92 -2.20
CA GLY A 716 -14.51 17.54 -2.50
C GLY A 716 -13.33 17.07 -1.64
N ARG A 717 -12.24 17.86 -1.59
CA ARG A 717 -11.11 17.59 -0.67
C ARG A 717 -11.55 17.51 0.79
N LEU A 718 -12.40 18.43 1.26
CA LEU A 718 -12.92 18.39 2.65
C LEU A 718 -13.76 17.13 2.94
N MET A 719 -14.49 16.62 1.95
CA MET A 719 -15.19 15.33 2.06
C MET A 719 -14.22 14.15 2.09
N PHE A 720 -13.24 14.09 1.19
CA PHE A 720 -12.22 13.02 1.20
C PHE A 720 -11.41 13.01 2.51
N SER A 721 -11.06 14.17 3.07
CA SER A 721 -10.38 14.24 4.38
C SER A 721 -11.22 13.73 5.55
N TYR A 722 -12.55 13.54 5.43
CA TYR A 722 -13.32 12.83 6.45
C TYR A 722 -12.87 11.36 6.60
N LYS A 723 -12.49 10.70 5.49
CA LYS A 723 -11.90 9.36 5.49
C LYS A 723 -10.54 9.37 6.21
N GLU A 724 -9.66 10.31 5.85
CA GLU A 724 -8.33 10.47 6.47
C GLU A 724 -8.44 10.72 7.99
N ILE A 725 -9.38 11.57 8.42
CA ILE A 725 -9.65 11.86 9.84
C ILE A 725 -10.24 10.62 10.55
N SER A 726 -11.06 9.82 9.87
CA SER A 726 -11.61 8.57 10.42
C SER A 726 -10.55 7.50 10.59
N GLU A 727 -9.61 7.39 9.65
CA GLU A 727 -8.43 6.52 9.74
C GLU A 727 -7.49 7.01 10.85
N LEU A 728 -7.23 8.32 10.93
CA LEU A 728 -6.50 8.97 12.03
C LEU A 728 -7.13 8.70 13.40
N ALA A 729 -8.46 8.64 13.51
CA ALA A 729 -9.13 8.24 14.75
C ALA A 729 -8.84 6.77 15.13
N GLY A 730 -8.77 5.87 14.15
CA GLY A 730 -8.35 4.48 14.34
C GLY A 730 -6.88 4.33 14.78
N TYR A 731 -5.96 5.10 14.20
CA TYR A 731 -4.56 5.14 14.65
C TYR A 731 -4.43 5.78 16.05
N THR A 732 -5.08 6.92 16.27
CA THR A 732 -5.07 7.66 17.55
C THR A 732 -5.62 6.81 18.70
N SER A 733 -6.70 6.06 18.46
CA SER A 733 -7.25 5.14 19.47
C SER A 733 -6.25 4.05 19.84
N ARG A 734 -5.62 3.38 18.86
CA ARG A 734 -4.65 2.31 19.12
C ARG A 734 -3.41 2.82 19.88
N VAL A 735 -2.85 3.96 19.46
CA VAL A 735 -1.66 4.53 20.14
C VAL A 735 -2.01 5.06 21.53
N SER A 736 -3.18 5.69 21.73
CA SER A 736 -3.59 6.12 23.09
C SER A 736 -3.83 4.93 24.01
N SER A 737 -4.50 3.87 23.54
CA SER A 737 -4.72 2.66 24.36
C SER A 737 -3.44 1.90 24.67
N LEU A 738 -2.46 1.86 23.75
CA LEU A 738 -1.12 1.36 24.03
C LEU A 738 -0.43 2.21 25.11
N LEU A 739 -0.44 3.54 24.96
CA LEU A 739 0.14 4.45 25.95
C LEU A 739 -0.57 4.38 27.32
N GLU A 740 -1.89 4.11 27.35
CA GLU A 740 -2.68 3.91 28.57
C GLU A 740 -2.26 2.63 29.28
N VAL A 741 -2.21 1.48 28.58
CA VAL A 741 -1.67 0.22 29.14
C VAL A 741 -0.24 0.42 29.66
N MET A 742 0.60 1.19 28.95
CA MET A 742 1.95 1.52 29.43
C MET A 742 1.98 2.47 30.64
N ASP A 743 1.01 3.39 30.80
CA ASP A 743 0.91 4.25 32.00
C ASP A 743 0.44 3.41 33.20
N ASP A 744 -0.57 2.56 33.00
CA ASP A 744 -1.12 1.69 34.03
C ASP A 744 -0.09 0.66 34.51
N LEU A 745 0.68 0.04 33.59
CA LEU A 745 1.78 -0.87 33.93
C LEU A 745 2.91 -0.18 34.70
N VAL A 746 3.33 1.02 34.28
CA VAL A 746 4.36 1.80 35.01
C VAL A 746 3.86 2.27 36.38
N ALA A 747 2.56 2.49 36.55
CA ALA A 747 1.93 2.74 37.84
C ALA A 747 1.73 1.47 38.71
N GLY A 748 2.07 0.27 38.20
CA GLY A 748 1.85 -1.00 38.90
C GLY A 748 0.37 -1.43 38.98
N HIS A 749 -0.45 -1.04 38.00
CA HIS A 749 -1.87 -1.38 37.89
C HIS A 749 -2.08 -2.51 36.87
N PHE A 750 -1.86 -3.75 37.32
CA PHE A 750 -2.17 -4.95 36.54
C PHE A 750 -3.67 -5.28 36.63
N GLU A 751 -4.44 -4.99 35.58
CA GLU A 751 -5.84 -5.40 35.46
C GLU A 751 -5.95 -6.52 34.41
N LYS A 752 -5.99 -7.80 34.80
CA LYS A 752 -6.27 -8.88 33.82
C LYS A 752 -7.77 -9.05 33.64
N LYS A 753 -8.24 -8.99 32.39
CA LYS A 753 -9.60 -9.42 32.05
C LYS A 753 -9.62 -10.95 31.99
N LEU A 754 -10.16 -11.57 33.04
CA LEU A 754 -10.21 -13.03 33.22
C LEU A 754 -10.64 -13.76 31.94
N VAL A 755 -9.85 -14.76 31.55
CA VAL A 755 -10.22 -15.73 30.51
C VAL A 755 -11.14 -16.76 31.17
N SER A 756 -12.16 -17.22 30.43
CA SER A 756 -13.38 -17.84 30.97
C SER A 756 -13.23 -19.31 31.43
N SER A 757 -12.09 -19.69 32.01
CA SER A 757 -11.74 -21.09 32.31
C SER A 757 -11.38 -21.37 33.79
N ALA A 758 -11.38 -20.36 34.66
CA ALA A 758 -11.10 -20.52 36.10
C ALA A 758 -12.11 -19.75 36.96
N SER A 759 -13.35 -20.25 37.04
CA SER A 759 -14.44 -19.63 37.78
C SER A 759 -14.53 -20.14 39.23
N THR A 760 -13.62 -19.70 40.09
CA THR A 760 -13.76 -19.79 41.56
C THR A 760 -13.54 -18.42 42.19
N GLU A 761 -14.42 -18.04 43.11
CA GLU A 761 -14.35 -16.74 43.81
C GLU A 761 -13.08 -16.63 44.67
N GLU A 762 -12.59 -17.76 45.19
CA GLU A 762 -11.33 -17.90 45.93
C GLU A 762 -10.10 -17.45 45.09
N ASN A 763 -10.03 -17.86 43.81
CA ASN A 763 -8.93 -17.44 42.92
C ASN A 763 -9.02 -15.95 42.54
N ALA A 764 -10.24 -15.43 42.37
CA ALA A 764 -10.46 -14.00 42.12
C ALA A 764 -10.05 -13.14 43.34
N ALA A 765 -10.29 -13.63 44.56
CA ALA A 765 -9.83 -12.97 45.78
C ALA A 765 -8.30 -12.92 45.87
N VAL A 766 -7.59 -14.02 45.59
CA VAL A 766 -6.11 -14.04 45.56
C VAL A 766 -5.56 -13.06 44.51
N LEU A 767 -6.13 -13.04 43.29
CA LEU A 767 -5.73 -12.10 42.23
C LEU A 767 -6.03 -10.62 42.54
N SER A 768 -6.92 -10.33 43.50
CA SER A 768 -7.19 -8.96 43.96
C SER A 768 -6.19 -8.44 44.99
N GLY A 769 -5.39 -9.35 45.59
CA GLY A 769 -4.38 -9.00 46.58
C GLY A 769 -3.15 -8.33 45.97
N ARG A 770 -2.40 -7.62 46.82
CA ARG A 770 -1.03 -7.17 46.54
C ARG A 770 -0.15 -7.50 47.73
N GLY A 771 0.93 -8.22 47.50
CA GLY A 771 1.99 -8.44 48.49
C GLY A 771 3.02 -7.31 48.49
N VAL A 772 3.92 -7.33 49.46
CA VAL A 772 4.96 -6.30 49.64
C VAL A 772 6.29 -6.80 49.10
N VAL A 773 6.99 -5.97 48.32
CA VAL A 773 8.40 -6.22 47.95
C VAL A 773 9.31 -5.30 48.77
N GLN A 774 10.36 -5.86 49.37
CA GLN A 774 11.34 -5.14 50.19
C GLN A 774 12.77 -5.39 49.66
N GLU A 775 13.63 -4.36 49.68
CA GLU A 775 15.07 -4.56 49.44
C GLU A 775 15.74 -5.15 50.69
N GLY A 776 16.64 -6.12 50.50
CA GLY A 776 17.44 -6.70 51.58
C GLY A 776 18.60 -7.56 51.07
N PRO A 777 19.58 -7.89 51.94
CA PRO A 777 20.78 -8.65 51.53
C PRO A 777 20.53 -10.15 51.30
N SER A 778 19.34 -10.65 51.66
CA SER A 778 18.92 -12.05 51.55
C SER A 778 17.65 -12.16 50.70
N ILE A 779 17.42 -13.34 50.14
CA ILE A 779 16.18 -13.70 49.46
C ILE A 779 15.26 -14.38 50.46
N GLU A 780 14.08 -13.82 50.68
CA GLU A 780 13.11 -14.25 51.69
C GLU A 780 11.71 -14.20 51.09
N PHE A 781 10.97 -15.29 51.19
CA PHE A 781 9.55 -15.38 50.84
C PHE A 781 8.77 -15.65 52.12
N THR A 782 7.64 -14.95 52.29
CA THR A 782 6.76 -15.11 53.46
C THR A 782 5.30 -15.11 52.99
N ASP A 783 4.66 -16.29 53.04
CA ASP A 783 3.25 -16.53 52.68
C ASP A 783 2.87 -16.07 51.25
N VAL A 784 3.80 -16.21 50.29
CA VAL A 784 3.65 -15.70 48.93
C VAL A 784 2.88 -16.71 48.04
N PRO A 785 1.72 -16.36 47.47
CA PRO A 785 1.03 -17.21 46.51
C PRO A 785 1.76 -17.17 45.16
N ILE A 786 2.07 -18.35 44.61
CA ILE A 786 2.62 -18.48 43.25
C ILE A 786 1.45 -18.71 42.30
N VAL A 787 1.04 -17.67 41.58
CA VAL A 787 -0.11 -17.70 40.66
C VAL A 787 0.36 -17.59 39.21
N SER A 788 -0.20 -18.41 38.33
CA SER A 788 0.05 -18.31 36.88
C SER A 788 -0.59 -17.04 36.30
N PRO A 789 -0.08 -16.49 35.17
CA PRO A 789 -0.75 -15.40 34.47
C PRO A 789 -2.16 -15.75 34.00
N ASN A 790 -2.51 -17.04 33.90
CA ASN A 790 -3.86 -17.49 33.52
C ASN A 790 -4.85 -17.44 34.71
N GLY A 791 -4.35 -17.40 35.95
CA GLY A 791 -5.14 -17.37 37.19
C GLY A 791 -5.05 -18.66 38.02
N ASP A 792 -4.20 -19.62 37.62
CA ASP A 792 -4.04 -20.90 38.32
C ASP A 792 -3.13 -20.70 39.54
N VAL A 793 -3.60 -21.03 40.75
CA VAL A 793 -2.77 -21.00 41.96
C VAL A 793 -1.89 -22.24 41.99
N LEU A 794 -0.60 -22.09 41.65
CA LEU A 794 0.39 -23.17 41.57
C LEU A 794 0.91 -23.57 42.96
N VAL A 795 1.05 -22.60 43.88
CA VAL A 795 1.33 -22.82 45.31
C VAL A 795 0.56 -21.76 46.12
N ARG A 796 -0.17 -22.19 47.16
CA ARG A 796 -1.06 -21.30 47.94
C ARG A 796 -0.30 -20.29 48.80
N LYS A 797 0.78 -20.72 49.47
CA LYS A 797 1.65 -19.90 50.33
C LYS A 797 3.06 -20.49 50.29
N LEU A 798 4.02 -19.78 49.72
CA LEU A 798 5.43 -20.17 49.69
C LEU A 798 6.23 -19.32 50.69
N SER A 799 6.98 -20.00 51.56
CA SER A 799 7.84 -19.38 52.58
C SER A 799 9.20 -20.09 52.66
N PHE A 800 10.30 -19.37 52.43
CA PHE A 800 11.69 -19.88 52.52
C PHE A 800 12.71 -18.72 52.63
N THR A 801 13.95 -19.03 53.06
CA THR A 801 15.01 -18.01 53.26
C THR A 801 16.40 -18.47 52.82
N VAL A 802 17.05 -17.65 51.98
CA VAL A 802 18.40 -17.85 51.41
C VAL A 802 19.27 -16.63 51.72
N HIS A 803 20.30 -16.83 52.53
CA HIS A 803 21.32 -15.81 52.82
C HIS A 803 22.48 -15.90 51.81
N PRO A 804 23.32 -14.86 51.65
CA PRO A 804 24.53 -14.97 50.85
C PRO A 804 25.40 -16.16 51.28
N GLY A 805 25.79 -17.01 50.33
CA GLY A 805 26.52 -18.28 50.58
C GLY A 805 25.65 -19.54 50.78
N ASP A 806 24.33 -19.39 50.98
CA ASP A 806 23.39 -20.53 50.93
C ASP A 806 23.13 -20.91 49.46
N HIS A 807 23.77 -21.97 48.95
CA HIS A 807 23.43 -22.48 47.63
C HIS A 807 22.18 -23.38 47.74
N LEU A 808 21.11 -22.99 47.05
CA LEU A 808 19.80 -23.64 47.06
C LEU A 808 19.54 -24.41 45.76
N LEU A 809 19.28 -25.71 45.87
CA LEU A 809 18.73 -26.52 44.79
C LEU A 809 17.20 -26.48 44.80
N ILE A 810 16.58 -26.38 43.63
CA ILE A 810 15.13 -26.31 43.46
C ILE A 810 14.69 -27.45 42.54
N VAL A 811 13.81 -28.32 43.06
CA VAL A 811 13.39 -29.58 42.43
C VAL A 811 11.87 -29.70 42.46
N GLY A 812 11.28 -30.44 41.52
CA GLY A 812 9.85 -30.75 41.51
C GLY A 812 9.30 -30.92 40.08
N PRO A 813 8.05 -31.38 39.91
CA PRO A 813 7.48 -31.69 38.60
C PRO A 813 7.48 -30.53 37.60
N ASN A 814 7.21 -30.81 36.33
CA ASN A 814 6.97 -29.73 35.36
C ASN A 814 5.59 -29.10 35.61
N GLY A 815 5.49 -27.78 35.43
CA GLY A 815 4.28 -27.01 35.75
C GLY A 815 4.14 -26.53 37.21
N CYS A 816 4.81 -27.13 38.20
CA CYS A 816 4.62 -26.82 39.64
C CYS A 816 5.04 -25.40 40.12
N GLY A 817 5.48 -24.52 39.23
CA GLY A 817 5.81 -23.13 39.57
C GLY A 817 7.29 -22.79 39.73
N LYS A 818 8.23 -23.70 39.45
CA LYS A 818 9.70 -23.46 39.54
C LYS A 818 10.13 -22.14 38.86
N SER A 819 9.88 -22.00 37.56
CA SER A 819 10.21 -20.78 36.80
C SER A 819 9.26 -19.61 37.10
N SER A 820 8.11 -19.85 37.74
CA SER A 820 7.17 -18.80 38.20
C SER A 820 7.72 -18.06 39.42
N LEU A 821 8.30 -18.79 40.37
CA LEU A 821 9.06 -18.25 41.50
C LEU A 821 10.17 -17.29 41.02
N PHE A 822 10.93 -17.69 40.01
CA PHE A 822 11.97 -16.85 39.44
C PHE A 822 11.45 -15.62 38.72
N ARG A 823 10.28 -15.68 38.05
CA ARG A 823 9.66 -14.50 37.44
C ARG A 823 9.17 -13.50 38.49
N ILE A 824 8.73 -13.96 39.66
CA ILE A 824 8.40 -13.09 40.79
C ILE A 824 9.67 -12.44 41.37
N LEU A 825 10.73 -13.23 41.62
CA LEU A 825 12.00 -12.68 42.14
C LEU A 825 12.67 -11.70 41.16
N GLY A 826 12.63 -12.03 39.86
CA GLY A 826 13.08 -11.17 38.77
C GLY A 826 12.17 -9.97 38.47
N GLY A 827 11.11 -9.75 39.26
CA GLY A 827 10.20 -8.61 39.10
C GLY A 827 9.35 -8.62 37.83
N LEU A 828 9.37 -9.72 37.08
CA LEU A 828 8.64 -9.91 35.83
C LEU A 828 7.15 -10.17 36.07
N TRP A 829 6.80 -10.82 37.20
CA TRP A 829 5.43 -11.06 37.64
C TRP A 829 5.17 -10.34 38.99
N PRO A 830 3.99 -9.73 39.20
CA PRO A 830 3.66 -9.07 40.45
C PRO A 830 3.45 -10.06 41.60
N VAL A 831 3.65 -9.58 42.82
CA VAL A 831 3.37 -10.34 44.06
C VAL A 831 1.91 -10.13 44.45
N TYR A 832 1.08 -11.19 44.36
CA TYR A 832 -0.35 -11.12 44.70
C TYR A 832 -0.65 -11.23 46.21
N GLY A 833 0.31 -11.64 47.03
CA GLY A 833 0.14 -11.73 48.48
C GLY A 833 1.46 -12.04 49.21
N GLY A 834 1.44 -11.99 50.54
CA GLY A 834 2.64 -12.21 51.35
C GLY A 834 3.68 -11.09 51.21
N THR A 835 4.93 -11.41 51.56
CA THR A 835 6.09 -10.52 51.42
C THR A 835 7.23 -11.21 50.69
N VAL A 836 7.87 -10.50 49.77
CA VAL A 836 9.12 -10.91 49.11
C VAL A 836 10.22 -9.91 49.47
N LYS A 837 11.26 -10.37 50.13
CA LYS A 837 12.49 -9.59 50.35
C LYS A 837 13.54 -10.10 49.38
N LYS A 838 14.26 -9.19 48.71
CA LYS A 838 15.31 -9.58 47.78
C LYS A 838 16.39 -8.50 47.64
N PRO A 839 17.59 -8.87 47.15
CA PRO A 839 18.58 -7.91 46.69
C PRO A 839 18.11 -7.03 45.53
N ARG A 840 18.89 -5.99 45.26
CA ARG A 840 18.75 -5.14 44.07
C ARG A 840 18.89 -5.97 42.80
N PHE A 841 18.32 -5.51 41.70
CA PHE A 841 18.39 -6.22 40.42
C PHE A 841 19.83 -6.37 39.91
N GLU A 842 20.71 -5.40 40.18
CA GLU A 842 22.15 -5.45 39.88
C GLU A 842 22.89 -6.58 40.63
N ASP A 843 22.37 -7.02 41.78
CA ASP A 843 22.95 -8.09 42.60
C ASP A 843 22.51 -9.51 42.21
N ILE A 844 21.56 -9.63 41.27
CA ILE A 844 20.89 -10.88 40.90
C ILE A 844 20.99 -11.10 39.38
N PHE A 845 21.68 -12.15 38.95
CA PHE A 845 21.78 -12.53 37.54
C PHE A 845 20.95 -13.77 37.21
N TYR A 846 20.30 -13.80 36.05
CA TYR A 846 19.41 -14.89 35.63
C TYR A 846 19.91 -15.57 34.36
N ILE A 847 20.17 -16.89 34.43
CA ILE A 847 20.41 -17.74 33.27
C ILE A 847 19.15 -18.58 32.98
N PRO A 848 18.43 -18.31 31.88
CA PRO A 848 17.32 -19.16 31.42
C PRO A 848 17.81 -20.48 30.82
N GLN A 849 16.95 -21.51 30.86
CA GLN A 849 17.14 -22.82 30.20
C GLN A 849 17.55 -22.70 28.72
N ARG A 850 16.97 -21.73 28.00
CA ARG A 850 17.39 -21.32 26.65
C ARG A 850 18.04 -19.92 26.74
N PRO A 851 19.38 -19.81 26.70
CA PRO A 851 20.09 -18.53 26.76
C PRO A 851 19.60 -17.48 25.75
N TYR A 852 19.51 -16.23 26.18
CA TYR A 852 19.34 -15.11 25.25
C TYR A 852 20.70 -14.70 24.66
N LEU A 853 20.78 -14.72 23.33
CA LEU A 853 21.88 -14.18 22.55
C LEU A 853 21.40 -12.89 21.88
N SER A 854 22.20 -11.84 22.00
CA SER A 854 21.92 -10.52 21.45
C SER A 854 22.22 -10.48 19.95
N ARG A 855 21.55 -9.60 19.19
CA ARG A 855 22.04 -9.23 17.86
C ARG A 855 23.18 -8.22 18.03
N GLY A 856 24.37 -8.59 17.55
CA GLY A 856 25.62 -7.88 17.80
C GLY A 856 26.80 -8.85 17.98
N SER A 857 27.98 -8.30 18.28
CA SER A 857 29.23 -9.07 18.14
C SER A 857 29.48 -10.16 19.20
N LEU A 858 30.45 -11.05 18.96
CA LEU A 858 30.87 -12.08 19.93
C LEU A 858 31.18 -11.49 21.31
N ARG A 859 31.91 -10.36 21.35
CA ARG A 859 32.21 -9.63 22.59
C ARG A 859 30.93 -9.22 23.32
N GLN A 860 29.94 -8.72 22.58
CA GLN A 860 28.64 -8.31 23.13
C GLN A 860 27.87 -9.51 23.73
N GLN A 861 28.01 -10.72 23.17
CA GLN A 861 27.39 -11.93 23.76
C GLN A 861 27.91 -12.22 25.18
N VAL A 862 29.19 -11.95 25.46
CA VAL A 862 29.80 -12.21 26.77
C VAL A 862 29.49 -11.10 27.77
N ILE A 863 29.50 -9.83 27.36
CA ILE A 863 29.31 -8.71 28.29
C ILE A 863 27.84 -8.33 28.56
N TYR A 864 26.89 -8.73 27.70
CA TYR A 864 25.46 -8.41 27.85
C TYR A 864 24.93 -8.63 29.29
N PRO A 865 24.17 -7.71 29.89
CA PRO A 865 23.54 -6.53 29.29
C PRO A 865 24.44 -5.28 29.16
N ASP A 866 25.72 -5.33 29.52
CA ASP A 866 26.65 -4.22 29.27
C ASP A 866 26.84 -3.96 27.76
N GLY A 867 27.17 -2.71 27.42
CA GLY A 867 27.82 -2.38 26.16
C GLY A 867 29.35 -2.28 26.30
N VAL A 868 30.02 -2.06 25.17
CA VAL A 868 31.49 -1.90 25.09
C VAL A 868 31.98 -0.66 25.86
N ARG A 869 31.09 0.28 26.21
CA ARG A 869 31.43 1.45 27.05
C ARG A 869 31.51 1.06 28.52
N GLU A 870 30.53 0.30 29.01
CA GLU A 870 30.44 -0.19 30.38
C GLU A 870 31.58 -1.17 30.69
N MET A 871 31.90 -2.07 29.75
CA MET A 871 33.08 -2.95 29.83
C MET A 871 34.38 -2.17 30.03
N ARG A 872 34.61 -1.13 29.21
CA ARG A 872 35.79 -0.26 29.33
C ARG A 872 35.79 0.56 30.62
N ALA A 873 34.62 0.97 31.12
CA ALA A 873 34.48 1.66 32.41
C ALA A 873 34.72 0.73 33.62
N LYS A 874 34.41 -0.57 33.49
CA LYS A 874 34.80 -1.63 34.44
C LYS A 874 36.29 -1.98 34.38
N GLY A 875 37.04 -1.45 33.40
CA GLY A 875 38.47 -1.72 33.20
C GLY A 875 38.79 -3.09 32.58
N ILE A 876 37.78 -3.80 32.09
CA ILE A 876 37.91 -5.18 31.58
C ILE A 876 38.35 -5.15 30.12
N THR A 877 39.30 -6.00 29.75
CA THR A 877 39.89 -6.10 28.41
C THR A 877 39.45 -7.37 27.67
N ASP A 878 39.73 -7.43 26.37
CA ASP A 878 39.50 -8.62 25.55
C ASP A 878 40.34 -9.84 26.01
N ALA A 879 41.43 -9.63 26.76
CA ALA A 879 42.22 -10.71 27.36
C ALA A 879 41.53 -11.33 28.59
N ASP A 880 40.91 -10.52 29.45
CA ASP A 880 40.11 -10.99 30.59
C ASP A 880 38.87 -11.77 30.10
N LEU A 881 38.27 -11.33 28.99
CA LEU A 881 37.19 -12.08 28.33
C LEU A 881 37.71 -13.40 27.75
N TYR A 882 38.92 -13.44 27.18
CA TYR A 882 39.52 -14.67 26.64
C TYR A 882 39.85 -15.68 27.76
N GLU A 883 40.35 -15.24 28.90
CA GLU A 883 40.50 -16.08 30.10
C GLU A 883 39.13 -16.61 30.55
N THR A 884 38.11 -15.74 30.59
CA THR A 884 36.74 -16.13 30.95
C THR A 884 36.15 -17.18 30.00
N LEU A 885 36.42 -17.09 28.69
CA LEU A 885 36.04 -18.12 27.71
C LEU A 885 36.89 -19.39 27.80
N SER A 886 38.14 -19.29 28.26
CA SER A 886 39.03 -20.44 28.48
C SER A 886 38.56 -21.29 29.66
N ILE A 887 38.05 -20.67 30.74
CA ILE A 887 37.48 -21.38 31.90
C ILE A 887 36.27 -22.25 31.52
N VAL A 888 35.46 -21.85 30.52
CA VAL A 888 34.35 -22.68 30.00
C VAL A 888 34.73 -23.46 28.72
N GLU A 889 36.02 -23.52 28.39
CA GLU A 889 36.62 -24.20 27.22
C GLU A 889 35.94 -23.84 25.88
N ILE A 890 35.70 -22.55 25.65
CA ILE A 890 35.08 -22.05 24.41
C ILE A 890 35.90 -20.95 23.73
N ALA A 891 37.13 -20.71 24.19
CA ALA A 891 38.02 -19.66 23.68
C ALA A 891 38.26 -19.74 22.15
N SER A 892 38.23 -20.94 21.57
CA SER A 892 38.38 -21.16 20.12
C SER A 892 37.21 -20.63 19.25
N VAL A 893 36.12 -20.14 19.86
CA VAL A 893 35.12 -19.35 19.13
C VAL A 893 35.66 -17.96 18.74
N VAL A 894 36.70 -17.46 19.42
CA VAL A 894 37.40 -16.21 19.08
C VAL A 894 38.32 -16.37 17.86
N ASP A 895 38.74 -17.59 17.53
CA ASP A 895 39.60 -17.88 16.36
C ASP A 895 38.83 -17.85 15.02
N ARG A 896 37.51 -17.61 15.07
CA ARG A 896 36.64 -17.50 13.88
C ARG A 896 36.89 -16.18 13.12
N PRO A 897 36.56 -16.09 11.81
CA PRO A 897 36.67 -14.86 11.05
C PRO A 897 35.97 -13.67 11.73
N GLY A 898 36.71 -12.58 11.97
CA GLY A 898 36.22 -11.39 12.71
C GLY A 898 36.38 -11.45 14.23
N GLY A 899 36.59 -12.64 14.81
CA GLY A 899 36.85 -12.84 16.24
C GLY A 899 35.85 -12.15 17.17
N TRP A 900 36.35 -11.33 18.10
CA TRP A 900 35.53 -10.57 19.06
C TRP A 900 34.51 -9.61 18.41
N ASP A 901 34.78 -9.17 17.18
CA ASP A 901 33.96 -8.22 16.42
C ASP A 901 33.20 -8.88 15.26
N ALA A 902 33.22 -10.21 15.16
CA ALA A 902 32.32 -10.96 14.28
C ALA A 902 30.85 -10.72 14.68
N GLU A 903 29.95 -10.55 13.71
CA GLU A 903 28.50 -10.46 13.91
C GLU A 903 27.79 -11.52 13.05
N GLU A 904 27.17 -12.51 13.69
CA GLU A 904 26.37 -13.55 13.05
C GLU A 904 25.07 -13.79 13.85
N GLU A 905 24.12 -14.57 13.32
CA GLU A 905 22.93 -15.00 14.08
C GLU A 905 23.31 -16.14 15.03
N TRP A 906 23.92 -15.77 16.15
CA TRP A 906 24.59 -16.65 17.11
C TRP A 906 23.76 -17.83 17.64
N ARG A 907 22.43 -17.78 17.52
CA ARG A 907 21.52 -18.87 17.87
C ARG A 907 21.75 -20.12 17.00
N ASP A 908 21.97 -19.91 15.71
CA ASP A 908 22.02 -20.98 14.72
C ASP A 908 23.46 -21.50 14.56
N VAL A 909 24.42 -20.62 14.86
CA VAL A 909 25.88 -20.78 14.73
C VAL A 909 26.53 -21.48 15.94
N LEU A 910 25.80 -21.62 17.06
CA LEU A 910 26.27 -22.21 18.32
C LEU A 910 25.29 -23.29 18.81
N SER A 911 25.77 -24.51 19.04
CA SER A 911 24.94 -25.57 19.64
C SER A 911 24.56 -25.24 21.10
N GLY A 912 23.43 -25.80 21.59
CA GLY A 912 22.86 -25.45 22.90
C GLY A 912 23.85 -25.54 24.09
N GLY A 913 24.77 -26.50 24.08
CA GLY A 913 25.84 -26.60 25.09
C GLY A 913 26.87 -25.47 25.01
N LEU A 914 27.16 -24.95 23.81
CA LEU A 914 28.00 -23.76 23.62
C LEU A 914 27.26 -22.48 24.04
N GLN A 915 25.96 -22.38 23.76
CA GLN A 915 25.12 -21.27 24.25
C GLN A 915 25.08 -21.23 25.79
N GLN A 916 24.95 -22.39 26.45
CA GLN A 916 25.03 -22.52 27.90
C GLN A 916 26.41 -22.13 28.44
N ARG A 917 27.52 -22.51 27.78
CA ARG A 917 28.88 -22.04 28.11
C ARG A 917 29.02 -20.51 28.03
N ILE A 918 28.50 -19.87 26.97
CA ILE A 918 28.54 -18.39 26.85
C ILE A 918 27.69 -17.70 27.93
N ALA A 919 26.51 -18.23 28.24
CA ALA A 919 25.69 -17.70 29.33
C ALA A 919 26.40 -17.77 30.70
N MET A 920 27.22 -18.82 30.89
CA MET A 920 28.01 -19.00 32.10
C MET A 920 29.26 -18.10 32.14
N ALA A 921 29.94 -17.90 31.01
CA ALA A 921 31.01 -16.90 30.87
C ALA A 921 30.50 -15.47 31.12
N ARG A 922 29.30 -15.14 30.64
CA ARG A 922 28.60 -13.88 30.93
C ARG A 922 28.36 -13.69 32.43
N LEU A 923 27.99 -14.75 33.15
CA LEU A 923 27.86 -14.71 34.60
C LEU A 923 29.21 -14.52 35.32
N PHE A 924 30.30 -15.12 34.84
CA PHE A 924 31.66 -14.89 35.36
C PHE A 924 32.18 -13.46 35.12
N TYR A 925 31.76 -12.82 34.02
CA TYR A 925 32.05 -11.41 33.74
C TYR A 925 31.32 -10.47 34.72
N HIS A 926 30.04 -10.71 35.02
CA HIS A 926 29.24 -9.84 35.90
C HIS A 926 29.47 -10.04 37.41
N ARG A 927 29.90 -11.22 37.86
CA ARG A 927 30.22 -11.53 39.28
C ARG A 927 29.14 -11.08 40.30
N PRO A 928 27.86 -11.45 40.13
CA PRO A 928 26.76 -11.03 41.00
C PRO A 928 26.83 -11.69 42.38
N LYS A 929 26.11 -11.12 43.35
CA LYS A 929 25.95 -11.73 44.68
C LYS A 929 25.09 -13.00 44.64
N PHE A 930 24.09 -13.04 43.76
CA PHE A 930 23.20 -14.17 43.53
C PHE A 930 23.10 -14.48 42.03
N ALA A 931 23.15 -15.76 41.67
CA ALA A 931 22.86 -16.27 40.34
C ALA A 931 21.75 -17.31 40.38
N ILE A 932 20.87 -17.22 39.40
CA ILE A 932 19.72 -18.10 39.22
C ILE A 932 19.94 -18.91 37.95
N LEU A 933 19.92 -20.23 38.10
CA LEU A 933 20.37 -21.18 37.09
C LEU A 933 19.21 -22.13 36.74
N ASP A 934 18.43 -21.76 35.73
CA ASP A 934 17.24 -22.52 35.28
C ASP A 934 17.69 -23.60 34.28
N GLU A 935 17.99 -24.81 34.75
CA GLU A 935 18.47 -25.97 33.97
C GLU A 935 19.69 -25.70 33.05
N CYS A 936 20.55 -24.75 33.42
CA CYS A 936 21.60 -24.17 32.55
C CYS A 936 22.78 -25.09 32.19
N THR A 937 22.81 -26.35 32.65
CA THR A 937 23.85 -27.35 32.31
C THR A 937 23.26 -28.59 31.64
N SER A 938 21.98 -28.56 31.27
CA SER A 938 21.26 -29.68 30.64
C SER A 938 21.89 -30.18 29.34
N SER A 939 22.64 -29.34 28.61
CA SER A 939 23.38 -29.68 27.39
C SER A 939 24.90 -29.71 27.59
N VAL A 940 25.37 -29.90 28.83
CA VAL A 940 26.79 -29.84 29.22
C VAL A 940 27.22 -31.12 29.96
N THR A 941 28.45 -31.58 29.71
CA THR A 941 29.05 -32.76 30.37
C THR A 941 29.31 -32.49 31.86
N LEU A 942 29.48 -33.57 32.63
CA LEU A 942 29.67 -33.48 34.10
C LEU A 942 30.98 -32.79 34.50
N GLU A 943 31.99 -32.81 33.63
CA GLU A 943 33.29 -32.18 33.85
C GLU A 943 33.20 -30.66 33.76
N ILE A 944 32.61 -30.13 32.68
CA ILE A 944 32.39 -28.70 32.53
C ILE A 944 31.32 -28.22 33.53
N GLU A 945 30.28 -29.00 33.82
CA GLU A 945 29.34 -28.69 34.92
C GLU A 945 30.07 -28.49 36.26
N LYS A 946 31.08 -29.33 36.57
CA LYS A 946 31.94 -29.14 37.75
C LYS A 946 32.70 -27.82 37.67
N VAL A 947 33.39 -27.54 36.57
CA VAL A 947 34.19 -26.30 36.40
C VAL A 947 33.29 -25.05 36.53
N MET A 948 32.10 -25.08 35.95
CA MET A 948 31.12 -23.99 36.01
C MET A 948 30.70 -23.68 37.46
N TYR A 949 30.25 -24.70 38.20
CA TYR A 949 29.76 -24.51 39.58
C TYR A 949 30.90 -24.20 40.56
N GLU A 950 32.06 -24.85 40.45
CA GLU A 950 33.21 -24.56 41.31
C GLU A 950 33.75 -23.15 41.09
N THR A 951 33.78 -22.66 39.85
CA THR A 951 34.22 -21.28 39.55
C THR A 951 33.22 -20.25 40.06
N ALA A 952 31.91 -20.47 39.87
CA ALA A 952 30.89 -19.54 40.39
C ALA A 952 30.95 -19.44 41.93
N LYS A 953 31.20 -20.56 42.62
CA LYS A 953 31.42 -20.58 44.07
C LYS A 953 32.72 -19.88 44.49
N LYS A 954 33.82 -20.05 43.75
CA LYS A 954 35.10 -19.32 43.98
C LYS A 954 34.95 -17.81 43.81
N LEU A 955 34.08 -17.35 42.91
CA LEU A 955 33.76 -15.93 42.72
C LEU A 955 32.82 -15.34 43.80
N GLY A 956 32.39 -16.15 44.78
CA GLY A 956 31.52 -15.70 45.87
C GLY A 956 30.03 -15.61 45.52
N THR A 957 29.62 -16.08 44.34
CA THR A 957 28.22 -16.01 43.88
C THR A 957 27.36 -17.08 44.56
N THR A 958 26.29 -16.64 45.22
CA THR A 958 25.26 -17.52 45.81
C THR A 958 24.43 -18.14 44.69
N LEU A 959 24.11 -19.44 44.75
CA LEU A 959 23.52 -20.17 43.61
C LEU A 959 22.10 -20.63 43.93
N MET A 960 21.15 -20.35 43.03
CA MET A 960 19.77 -20.84 43.07
C MET A 960 19.48 -21.63 41.79
N THR A 961 19.66 -22.94 41.84
CA THR A 961 19.58 -23.81 40.65
C THR A 961 18.26 -24.56 40.60
N VAL A 962 17.51 -24.44 39.50
CA VAL A 962 16.50 -25.43 39.12
C VAL A 962 17.17 -26.52 38.30
N SER A 963 17.15 -27.76 38.79
CA SER A 963 17.63 -28.92 38.04
C SER A 963 17.16 -30.23 38.67
N HIS A 964 17.06 -31.27 37.84
CA HIS A 964 16.78 -32.64 38.26
C HIS A 964 18.05 -33.52 38.33
N ARG A 965 19.24 -33.01 37.97
CA ARG A 965 20.49 -33.81 37.97
C ARG A 965 20.99 -34.10 39.39
N ARG A 966 21.15 -35.39 39.75
CA ARG A 966 21.80 -35.82 41.02
C ARG A 966 23.22 -35.24 41.18
N SER A 967 23.95 -35.07 40.08
CA SER A 967 25.33 -34.54 40.03
C SER A 967 25.50 -33.15 40.67
N LEU A 968 24.43 -32.35 40.76
CA LEU A 968 24.45 -31.00 41.30
C LEU A 968 24.21 -30.94 42.81
N TRP A 969 23.75 -32.03 43.45
CA TRP A 969 23.37 -32.02 44.87
C TRP A 969 24.56 -31.62 45.77
N LYS A 970 25.76 -32.13 45.48
CA LYS A 970 27.02 -31.80 46.17
C LYS A 970 27.44 -30.32 46.17
N TYR A 971 26.85 -29.48 45.32
CA TYR A 971 27.16 -28.03 45.30
C TYR A 971 26.23 -27.19 46.20
N HIS A 972 25.13 -27.77 46.68
CA HIS A 972 24.03 -27.06 47.36
C HIS A 972 23.85 -27.54 48.81
N GLN A 973 23.70 -26.60 49.76
CA GLN A 973 23.47 -26.92 51.19
C GLN A 973 21.97 -26.94 51.57
N LYS A 974 21.09 -26.42 50.70
CA LYS A 974 19.64 -26.35 50.93
C LYS A 974 18.89 -26.92 49.71
N ILE A 975 17.69 -27.45 49.94
CA ILE A 975 16.77 -27.90 48.89
C ILE A 975 15.36 -27.36 49.11
N LEU A 976 14.75 -26.90 48.01
CA LEU A 976 13.33 -26.55 47.90
C LEU A 976 12.68 -27.52 46.91
N GLN A 977 11.90 -28.47 47.42
CA GLN A 977 11.24 -29.51 46.64
C GLN A 977 9.73 -29.24 46.57
N PHE A 978 9.21 -28.98 45.37
CA PHE A 978 7.77 -28.86 45.10
C PHE A 978 7.15 -30.23 44.84
N ASP A 979 5.92 -30.48 45.32
CA ASP A 979 5.21 -31.74 45.13
C ASP A 979 4.44 -31.84 43.80
N GLY A 980 4.07 -30.70 43.20
CA GLY A 980 3.22 -30.62 42.00
C GLY A 980 1.71 -30.65 42.27
N GLN A 981 1.28 -30.76 43.53
CA GLN A 981 -0.12 -30.68 43.97
C GLN A 981 -0.42 -29.37 44.73
N GLY A 982 0.59 -28.55 45.02
CA GLY A 982 0.47 -27.18 45.54
C GLY A 982 1.20 -26.95 46.86
N GLY A 983 1.88 -27.96 47.38
CA GLY A 983 2.77 -27.89 48.53
C GLY A 983 4.25 -27.91 48.13
N TYR A 984 5.10 -27.78 49.15
CA TYR A 984 6.55 -27.76 49.01
C TYR A 984 7.22 -28.16 50.33
N VAL A 985 8.48 -28.57 50.24
CA VAL A 985 9.36 -28.88 51.37
C VAL A 985 10.64 -28.05 51.22
N PHE A 986 11.04 -27.35 52.28
CA PHE A 986 12.27 -26.56 52.33
C PHE A 986 13.14 -27.02 53.50
N THR A 987 14.31 -27.59 53.21
CA THR A 987 15.20 -28.20 54.22
C THR A 987 16.69 -28.00 53.86
N GLY A 988 17.58 -28.32 54.79
CA GLY A 988 18.99 -28.58 54.47
C GLY A 988 19.12 -29.81 53.55
N LEU A 989 20.18 -29.85 52.75
CA LEU A 989 20.50 -30.93 51.83
C LEU A 989 21.79 -31.65 52.26
N ASP A 990 21.63 -32.79 52.91
CA ASP A 990 22.68 -33.80 53.06
C ASP A 990 22.70 -34.63 51.77
N TRP A 991 23.62 -34.31 50.85
CA TRP A 991 23.68 -34.95 49.54
C TRP A 991 24.20 -36.39 49.61
N GLU A 992 25.07 -36.73 50.57
CA GLU A 992 25.59 -38.09 50.73
C GLU A 992 24.51 -39.04 51.22
N ARG A 993 23.80 -38.64 52.29
CA ARG A 993 22.66 -39.41 52.79
C ARG A 993 21.54 -39.48 51.77
N ARG A 994 21.27 -38.38 51.03
CA ARG A 994 20.21 -38.38 50.03
C ARG A 994 20.54 -39.25 48.82
N MET A 995 21.78 -39.29 48.32
CA MET A 995 22.12 -40.24 47.24
C MET A 995 21.98 -41.68 47.74
N LYS A 996 22.52 -42.03 48.92
CA LYS A 996 22.34 -43.38 49.49
C LYS A 996 20.87 -43.80 49.58
N LEU A 997 19.99 -42.91 50.06
CA LEU A 997 18.54 -43.18 50.14
C LEU A 997 17.85 -43.25 48.77
N GLU A 998 18.30 -42.49 47.77
CA GLU A 998 17.72 -42.52 46.42
C GLU A 998 18.21 -43.73 45.61
N ASP A 999 19.45 -44.17 45.85
CA ASP A 999 20.04 -45.37 45.25
C ASP A 999 19.47 -46.65 45.92
N GLU A 1000 19.27 -46.65 47.25
CA GLU A 1000 18.50 -47.67 48.00
C GLU A 1000 17.05 -47.76 47.49
N LYS A 1001 16.40 -46.61 47.23
CA LYS A 1001 15.05 -46.56 46.64
C LYS A 1001 15.03 -47.12 45.22
N ASP A 1002 16.01 -46.78 44.37
CA ASP A 1002 16.11 -47.32 43.01
C ASP A 1002 16.34 -48.84 43.02
N GLU A 1003 17.11 -49.37 43.98
CA GLU A 1003 17.27 -50.81 44.20
C GLU A 1003 15.95 -51.47 44.64
N LEU A 1004 15.24 -50.89 45.60
CA LEU A 1004 13.94 -51.38 46.06
C LEU A 1004 12.87 -51.31 44.95
N ASP A 1005 12.85 -50.25 44.13
CA ASP A 1005 11.97 -50.13 42.96
C ASP A 1005 12.31 -51.19 41.89
N LEU A 1006 13.59 -51.57 41.75
CA LEU A 1006 14.01 -52.66 40.86
C LEU A 1006 13.55 -54.03 41.39
N GLN A 1007 13.75 -54.30 42.69
CA GLN A 1007 13.28 -55.53 43.35
C GLN A 1007 11.76 -55.64 43.27
N LEU A 1008 11.02 -54.56 43.52
CA LEU A 1008 9.55 -54.50 43.47
C LEU A 1008 9.01 -54.83 42.06
N ARG A 1009 9.70 -54.38 40.99
CA ARG A 1009 9.35 -54.72 39.60
C ARG A 1009 9.56 -56.20 39.26
N ALA A 1010 10.45 -56.89 39.96
CA ALA A 1010 10.70 -58.32 39.78
C ALA A 1010 9.66 -59.20 40.53
N VAL A 1011 8.93 -58.66 41.52
CA VAL A 1011 7.98 -59.43 42.34
C VAL A 1011 6.96 -60.20 41.49
N PRO A 1012 6.28 -59.65 40.46
CA PRO A 1012 5.29 -60.41 39.70
C PRO A 1012 5.87 -61.60 38.90
N GLU A 1013 7.13 -61.51 38.49
CA GLU A 1013 7.83 -62.61 37.82
C GLU A 1013 8.27 -63.69 38.82
N LEU A 1014 8.71 -63.27 40.02
CA LEU A 1014 9.01 -64.17 41.14
C LEU A 1014 7.74 -64.88 41.66
N GLU A 1015 6.61 -64.18 41.81
CA GLU A 1015 5.32 -64.75 42.19
C GLU A 1015 4.85 -65.80 41.17
N ARG A 1016 4.91 -65.47 39.87
CA ARG A 1016 4.64 -66.43 38.79
C ARG A 1016 5.57 -67.63 38.90
N ARG A 1017 6.86 -67.42 39.14
CA ARG A 1017 7.84 -68.51 39.21
C ARG A 1017 7.65 -69.40 40.44
N VAL A 1018 7.25 -68.83 41.58
CA VAL A 1018 6.82 -69.58 42.76
C VAL A 1018 5.59 -70.42 42.43
N ALA A 1019 4.56 -69.85 41.77
CA ALA A 1019 3.37 -70.59 41.37
C ALA A 1019 3.67 -71.77 40.42
N GLU A 1020 4.57 -71.58 39.45
CA GLU A 1020 5.07 -72.65 38.57
C GLU A 1020 5.81 -73.76 39.32
N LEU A 1021 6.48 -73.44 40.43
CA LEU A 1021 7.24 -74.40 41.24
C LEU A 1021 6.36 -75.12 42.29
N SER A 1022 5.34 -74.44 42.84
CA SER A 1022 4.38 -75.01 43.80
C SER A 1022 3.23 -75.80 43.15
N ALA A 1023 3.21 -75.88 41.81
CA ALA A 1023 2.27 -76.71 41.04
C ALA A 1023 2.81 -78.13 40.77
N ARG A 1024 3.76 -78.60 41.60
CA ARG A 1024 4.38 -79.93 41.59
C ARG A 1024 4.31 -80.56 42.98
#